data_AF-A7WPC5-F1
#
_entry.id   AF-A7WPC5-F1
#
_cell.length_a   1.000
_cell.length_b   1.000
_cell.length_c   1.000
_cell.angle_alpha   90.00
_cell.angle_beta   90.00
_cell.angle_gamma   90.00
#
_symmetry.space_group_name_H-M   'P 1'
#
loop_
_entity.id
_entity.type
_entity.pdbx_description
1 polymer ?
#
loop_
_entity_poly.entity_id
_entity_poly.type
_entity_poly.pdbx_seq_one_letter_code
_entity_poly.pdbx_strand_id
1 'polypeptide(L)'
;DCVSKARNEKEKKECEKLLTPEARKKLEQQVLDCLKNAKTDEERKKCLKDLPKDLQSDILAKESVKAYKDCVSQAKNEAEKKECEKLLTPEAKKLLEEEAKESVKAYLDCVSQAKNEAEKKECEKLLTPEARKKLEEAKKSVKAYLDCVSQAKTEAEKKECEKLLTPEAKKLLEQQALDCLKNAKTDEERKKCLKDLPKDLQKKVLAKESVKAYLDCVSQAKTEAEKKECEKLLTPEAKKLLEEAKKSVKAYKDCVSRARNEKEKKECEKLLTPEAKKLLEEEAKESVKAYLDCVSRARNEKEKKECEKLLTPEAKKKLEEAKKSVKAYLDCVSQAKNEAEKKECEKLLTPEAKKLLEQQALDCLKNAKTEADKKRCVKDLPKDLQKKVLAKESLKAYKDCVSRARNEKEKKECEKLLTPEAKKLLEEAKKSVKAYLDCVSQAKNEAEKKECEKLLTPEAKKLLEEAKESLKAYKDCVSRARNEKEKKECEKLLTPEAKKLLEQQALDCLKNAKTEAEKKRCVKDLPKDLQKKVLAKESVKAYLDCVSRARNEKEKKECEKLLTPEAKKLLEEAKESLKAYKDCLSQARNEEERRACEKLLTPEARKLLEQEVKKSVKAYLDCVSKARNEKEKKECEKLLTPEARKFLAKQVLNCLEKAGNEEERKACLKNLPKDLQENVLAKESLKAYKDCLSQARNEEERRACEKLLTPEARKLLEQEVKKSVKAYLDCVSRARNEKEKKECEKLLTPEARKFLAKELQQKDKAIKDCLKNADPNDRA
;
A
#
# COMPACT_ATOMS: atom_id res chain seq x y z
N ASP A 1 -38.30 -13.60 51.69
CA ASP A 1 -39.43 -12.67 51.91
C ASP A 1 -40.55 -12.75 50.89
N CYS A 2 -40.38 -12.31 49.63
CA CYS A 2 -41.46 -12.39 48.63
C CYS A 2 -41.83 -13.85 48.33
N VAL A 3 -40.84 -14.68 47.97
CA VAL A 3 -41.04 -16.10 47.62
C VAL A 3 -41.56 -16.93 48.80
N SER A 4 -41.15 -16.59 50.03
CA SER A 4 -41.59 -17.26 51.26
C SER A 4 -43.04 -16.92 51.68
N LYS A 5 -43.63 -15.86 51.10
CA LYS A 5 -45.03 -15.46 51.31
C LYS A 5 -45.96 -15.87 50.15
N ALA A 6 -45.39 -16.32 49.03
CA ALA A 6 -46.14 -16.74 47.85
C ALA A 6 -46.87 -18.07 48.09
N ARG A 7 -48.18 -18.10 47.83
CA ARG A 7 -49.07 -19.26 48.04
C ARG A 7 -49.13 -20.19 46.84
N ASN A 8 -48.69 -19.75 45.66
CA ASN A 8 -48.70 -20.54 44.42
C ASN A 8 -47.51 -20.21 43.50
N GLU A 9 -47.30 -21.05 42.48
CA GLU A 9 -46.20 -20.91 41.50
C GLU A 9 -46.27 -19.58 40.71
N LYS A 10 -47.47 -19.03 40.51
CA LYS A 10 -47.69 -17.80 39.75
C LYS A 10 -47.19 -16.57 40.52
N GLU A 11 -47.45 -16.52 41.82
CA GLU A 11 -46.93 -15.51 42.74
C GLU A 11 -45.41 -15.60 42.89
N LYS A 12 -44.84 -16.82 42.91
CA LYS A 12 -43.38 -17.01 42.89
C LYS A 12 -42.74 -16.46 41.61
N LYS A 13 -43.38 -16.65 40.46
CA LYS A 13 -42.93 -16.07 39.16
C LYS A 13 -43.06 -14.55 39.11
N GLU A 14 -44.03 -13.95 39.81
CA GLU A 14 -44.10 -12.48 39.94
C GLU A 14 -43.00 -11.93 40.84
N CYS A 15 -42.69 -12.60 41.95
CA CYS A 15 -41.53 -12.26 42.78
C CYS A 15 -40.22 -12.34 42.00
N GLU A 16 -40.11 -13.26 41.04
CA GLU A 16 -38.93 -13.40 40.18
C GLU A 16 -38.73 -12.21 39.23
N LYS A 17 -39.81 -11.59 38.74
CA LYS A 17 -39.73 -10.38 37.89
C LYS A 17 -39.17 -9.16 38.62
N LEU A 18 -39.14 -9.17 39.96
CA LEU A 18 -38.54 -8.13 40.79
C LEU A 18 -37.02 -8.29 40.93
N LEU A 19 -36.44 -9.43 40.51
CA LEU A 19 -34.99 -9.64 40.55
C LEU A 19 -34.31 -8.98 39.35
N THR A 20 -33.34 -8.11 39.63
CA THR A 20 -32.42 -7.64 38.59
C THR A 20 -31.55 -8.80 38.09
N PRO A 21 -31.01 -8.75 36.85
CA PRO A 21 -30.08 -9.76 36.34
C PRO A 21 -28.88 -10.02 37.26
N GLU A 22 -28.40 -8.99 37.96
CA GLU A 22 -27.29 -9.05 38.91
C GLU A 22 -27.67 -9.77 40.20
N ALA A 23 -28.87 -9.50 40.72
CA ALA A 23 -29.41 -10.20 41.90
C ALA A 23 -29.66 -11.68 41.59
N ARG A 24 -30.20 -11.98 40.40
CA ARG A 24 -30.43 -13.36 39.93
C ARG A 24 -29.11 -14.15 39.84
N LYS A 25 -28.04 -13.55 39.30
CA LYS A 25 -26.69 -14.17 39.28
C LYS A 25 -26.10 -14.40 40.67
N LYS A 26 -26.26 -13.46 41.61
CA LYS A 26 -25.80 -13.64 43.00
C LYS A 26 -26.55 -14.76 43.69
N LEU A 27 -27.86 -14.84 43.49
CA LEU A 27 -28.71 -15.90 44.02
C LEU A 27 -28.31 -17.28 43.45
N GLU A 28 -28.12 -17.37 42.14
CA GLU A 28 -27.60 -18.59 41.50
C GLU A 28 -26.26 -19.03 42.09
N GLN A 29 -25.32 -18.09 42.28
CA GLN A 29 -24.00 -18.39 42.84
C GLN A 29 -24.10 -18.91 44.29
N GLN A 30 -24.94 -18.29 45.12
CA GLN A 30 -25.19 -18.72 46.51
C GLN A 30 -25.78 -20.13 46.56
N VAL A 31 -26.72 -20.44 45.66
CA VAL A 31 -27.35 -21.77 45.59
C VAL A 31 -26.35 -22.81 45.11
N LEU A 32 -25.53 -22.51 44.10
CA LEU A 32 -24.46 -23.40 43.64
C LEU A 32 -23.42 -23.67 44.74
N ASP A 33 -23.10 -22.67 45.57
CA ASP A 33 -22.18 -22.84 46.70
C ASP A 33 -22.84 -23.62 47.86
N CYS A 34 -24.15 -23.50 48.07
CA CYS A 34 -24.92 -24.37 48.97
C CYS A 34 -24.91 -25.83 48.48
N LEU A 35 -25.21 -26.06 47.19
CA LEU A 35 -25.26 -27.38 46.57
C LEU A 35 -23.92 -28.12 46.59
N LYS A 36 -22.79 -27.39 46.46
CA LYS A 36 -21.43 -27.97 46.61
C LYS A 36 -21.15 -28.53 47.99
N ASN A 37 -21.75 -27.94 49.04
CA ASN A 37 -21.51 -28.33 50.42
C ASN A 37 -22.53 -29.36 50.94
N ALA A 38 -23.64 -29.55 50.21
CA ALA A 38 -24.67 -30.53 50.53
C ALA A 38 -24.19 -31.96 50.26
N LYS A 39 -24.22 -32.81 51.29
CA LYS A 39 -23.77 -34.22 51.25
C LYS A 39 -24.92 -35.21 51.06
N THR A 40 -26.15 -34.75 51.26
CA THR A 40 -27.36 -35.58 51.16
C THR A 40 -28.41 -34.93 50.25
N ASP A 41 -29.32 -35.74 49.70
CA ASP A 41 -30.43 -35.24 48.88
C ASP A 41 -31.37 -34.30 49.65
N GLU A 42 -31.52 -34.49 50.96
CA GLU A 42 -32.31 -33.59 51.81
C GLU A 42 -31.66 -32.22 52.01
N GLU A 43 -30.33 -32.15 52.09
CA GLU A 43 -29.60 -30.88 52.11
C GLU A 43 -29.67 -30.17 50.75
N ARG A 44 -29.60 -30.93 49.65
CA ARG A 44 -29.77 -30.38 48.29
C ARG A 44 -31.17 -29.80 48.08
N LYS A 45 -32.22 -30.49 48.54
CA LYS A 45 -33.60 -29.99 48.51
C LYS A 45 -33.74 -28.71 49.34
N LYS A 46 -33.07 -28.60 50.50
CA LYS A 46 -33.05 -27.36 51.29
C LYS A 46 -32.41 -26.19 50.54
N CYS A 47 -31.31 -26.41 49.82
CA CYS A 47 -30.67 -25.36 49.01
C CYS A 47 -31.58 -24.83 47.89
N LEU A 48 -32.52 -25.64 47.40
CA LEU A 48 -33.41 -25.30 46.28
C LEU A 48 -34.80 -24.79 46.72
N LYS A 49 -35.22 -25.06 47.96
CA LYS A 49 -36.60 -24.93 48.47
C LYS A 49 -37.27 -23.57 48.22
N ASP A 50 -36.51 -22.48 48.24
CA ASP A 50 -37.01 -21.10 48.16
C ASP A 50 -36.82 -20.45 46.77
N LEU A 51 -36.58 -21.25 45.73
CA LEU A 51 -36.42 -20.78 44.35
C LEU A 51 -37.67 -21.09 43.49
N PRO A 52 -37.96 -20.28 42.46
CA PRO A 52 -38.91 -20.63 41.40
C PRO A 52 -38.45 -21.89 40.65
N LYS A 53 -39.39 -22.73 40.19
CA LYS A 53 -39.05 -23.97 39.44
C LYS A 53 -38.18 -23.75 38.21
N ASP A 54 -38.40 -22.66 37.47
CA ASP A 54 -37.62 -22.32 36.28
C ASP A 54 -36.15 -21.94 36.64
N LEU A 55 -35.94 -21.31 37.80
CA LEU A 55 -34.62 -20.99 38.34
C LEU A 55 -33.92 -22.25 38.90
N GLN A 56 -34.68 -23.15 39.52
CA GLN A 56 -34.16 -24.43 40.01
C GLN A 56 -33.67 -25.30 38.86
N SER A 57 -34.46 -25.43 37.78
CA SER A 57 -34.06 -26.21 36.59
C SER A 57 -32.84 -25.62 35.91
N ASP A 58 -32.74 -24.30 35.77
CA ASP A 58 -31.55 -23.61 35.23
C ASP A 58 -30.29 -23.87 36.08
N ILE A 59 -30.41 -23.81 37.42
CA ILE A 59 -29.29 -24.05 38.35
C ILE A 59 -28.85 -25.52 38.30
N LEU A 60 -29.79 -26.47 38.33
CA LEU A 60 -29.52 -27.90 38.25
C LEU A 60 -28.89 -28.28 36.91
N ALA A 61 -29.33 -27.67 35.81
CA ALA A 61 -28.75 -27.88 34.49
C ALA A 61 -27.30 -27.35 34.43
N LYS A 62 -27.01 -26.17 35.00
CA LYS A 62 -25.65 -25.63 35.11
C LYS A 62 -24.74 -26.49 35.99
N GLU A 63 -25.26 -27.03 37.10
CA GLU A 63 -24.53 -27.94 37.97
C GLU A 63 -24.19 -29.26 37.25
N SER A 64 -25.16 -29.84 36.54
CA SER A 64 -24.97 -31.03 35.72
C SER A 64 -23.95 -30.81 34.59
N VAL A 65 -23.98 -29.65 33.91
CA VAL A 65 -22.94 -29.25 32.94
C VAL A 65 -21.56 -29.14 33.60
N LYS A 66 -21.49 -28.61 34.82
CA LYS A 66 -20.22 -28.50 35.56
C LYS A 66 -19.66 -29.87 35.92
N ALA A 67 -20.48 -30.76 36.47
CA ALA A 67 -20.09 -32.14 36.79
C ALA A 67 -19.61 -32.89 35.54
N TYR A 68 -20.27 -32.68 34.41
CA TYR A 68 -19.82 -33.20 33.11
C TYR A 68 -18.45 -32.67 32.70
N LYS A 69 -18.22 -31.35 32.76
CA LYS A 69 -16.92 -30.73 32.40
C LYS A 69 -15.79 -31.23 33.32
N ASP A 70 -16.06 -31.36 34.62
CA ASP A 70 -15.12 -31.89 35.59
C ASP A 70 -14.77 -33.36 35.27
N CYS A 71 -15.77 -34.20 34.96
CA CYS A 71 -15.56 -35.58 34.51
C CYS A 71 -14.77 -35.68 33.20
N VAL A 72 -15.13 -34.88 32.18
CA VAL A 72 -14.46 -34.88 30.86
C VAL A 72 -13.01 -34.40 30.97
N SER A 73 -12.70 -33.50 31.90
CA SER A 73 -11.33 -33.04 32.12
C SER A 73 -10.40 -34.13 32.65
N GLN A 74 -10.97 -35.15 33.29
CA GLN A 74 -10.24 -36.30 33.87
C GLN A 74 -10.26 -37.53 32.94
N ALA A 75 -11.15 -37.56 31.95
CA ALA A 75 -11.28 -38.65 30.99
C ALA A 75 -10.12 -38.68 29.99
N LYS A 76 -9.49 -39.85 29.84
CA LYS A 76 -8.32 -40.11 28.98
C LYS A 76 -8.71 -40.63 27.59
N ASN A 77 -9.90 -41.21 27.45
CA ASN A 77 -10.35 -41.79 26.18
C ASN A 77 -11.81 -41.41 25.83
N GLU A 78 -12.22 -41.68 24.58
CA GLU A 78 -13.55 -41.35 24.07
C GLU A 78 -14.68 -42.14 24.77
N ALA A 79 -14.37 -43.32 25.32
CA ALA A 79 -15.33 -44.17 26.02
C ALA A 79 -15.67 -43.59 27.41
N GLU A 80 -14.67 -43.14 28.17
CA GLU A 80 -14.83 -42.44 29.46
C GLU A 80 -15.59 -41.13 29.28
N LYS A 81 -15.35 -40.38 28.18
CA LYS A 81 -16.13 -39.17 27.85
C LYS A 81 -17.61 -39.47 27.59
N LYS A 82 -17.92 -40.60 26.94
CA LYS A 82 -19.31 -41.06 26.74
C LYS A 82 -19.96 -41.48 28.05
N GLU A 83 -19.20 -41.98 29.02
CA GLU A 83 -19.73 -42.23 30.36
C GLU A 83 -20.04 -40.94 31.10
N CYS A 84 -19.21 -39.90 30.96
CA CYS A 84 -19.51 -38.57 31.49
C CYS A 84 -20.81 -38.00 30.91
N GLU A 85 -21.16 -38.26 29.64
CA GLU A 85 -22.42 -37.81 29.02
C GLU A 85 -23.68 -38.35 29.74
N LYS A 86 -23.56 -39.42 30.56
CA LYS A 86 -24.65 -39.94 31.42
C LYS A 86 -24.95 -39.04 32.62
N LEU A 87 -24.02 -38.15 32.99
CA LEU A 87 -24.21 -37.15 34.07
C LEU A 87 -25.08 -35.96 33.63
N LEU A 88 -25.34 -35.82 32.33
CA LEU A 88 -26.08 -34.70 31.77
C LEU A 88 -27.59 -34.96 31.72
N THR A 89 -28.37 -34.07 32.35
CA THR A 89 -29.82 -34.01 32.15
C THR A 89 -30.18 -33.49 30.74
N PRO A 90 -31.42 -33.71 30.25
CA PRO A 90 -31.85 -33.15 28.97
C PRO A 90 -31.72 -31.62 28.88
N GLU A 91 -32.02 -30.87 29.95
CA GLU A 91 -31.77 -29.42 29.97
C GLU A 91 -30.29 -29.08 29.94
N ALA A 92 -29.44 -29.82 30.67
CA ALA A 92 -27.99 -29.63 30.70
C ALA A 92 -27.35 -29.87 29.32
N LYS A 93 -27.81 -30.90 28.59
CA LYS A 93 -27.37 -31.16 27.20
C LYS A 93 -27.69 -29.99 26.27
N LYS A 94 -28.88 -29.40 26.38
CA LYS A 94 -29.28 -28.22 25.59
C LYS A 94 -28.40 -27.01 25.92
N LEU A 95 -28.15 -26.74 27.20
CA LEU A 95 -27.27 -25.64 27.61
C LEU A 95 -25.84 -25.82 27.10
N LEU A 96 -25.29 -27.03 27.24
CA LEU A 96 -23.96 -27.36 26.75
C LEU A 96 -23.85 -27.24 25.22
N GLU A 97 -24.90 -27.64 24.50
CA GLU A 97 -24.98 -27.49 23.05
C GLU A 97 -25.02 -26.01 22.62
N GLU A 98 -25.78 -25.16 23.31
CA GLU A 98 -25.80 -23.72 23.02
C GLU A 98 -24.44 -23.06 23.33
N GLU A 99 -23.80 -23.42 24.45
CA GLU A 99 -22.43 -22.95 24.77
C GLU A 99 -21.42 -23.36 23.69
N ALA A 100 -21.52 -24.60 23.18
CA ALA A 100 -20.69 -25.09 22.10
C ALA A 100 -20.95 -24.32 20.78
N LYS A 101 -22.21 -24.01 20.45
CA LYS A 101 -22.56 -23.20 19.26
C LYS A 101 -22.02 -21.77 19.37
N GLU A 102 -22.12 -21.14 20.54
CA GLU A 102 -21.52 -19.81 20.78
C GLU A 102 -20.00 -19.84 20.66
N SER A 103 -19.34 -20.87 21.20
CA SER A 103 -17.89 -21.06 21.09
C SER A 103 -17.45 -21.27 19.63
N VAL A 104 -18.17 -22.10 18.85
CA VAL A 104 -17.92 -22.27 17.41
C VAL A 104 -18.11 -20.96 16.65
N LYS A 105 -19.16 -20.19 16.96
CA LYS A 105 -19.39 -18.88 16.34
C LYS A 105 -18.24 -17.91 16.66
N ALA A 106 -17.81 -17.83 17.92
CA ALA A 106 -16.69 -16.99 18.33
C ALA A 106 -15.38 -17.38 17.62
N TYR A 107 -15.14 -18.68 17.45
CA TYR A 107 -14.01 -19.20 16.68
C TYR A 107 -14.06 -18.75 15.21
N LEU A 108 -15.19 -18.95 14.52
CA LEU A 108 -15.33 -18.55 13.10
C LEU A 108 -15.18 -17.03 12.93
N ASP A 109 -15.76 -16.24 13.84
CA ASP A 109 -15.62 -14.78 13.86
C ASP A 109 -14.15 -14.34 14.08
N CYS A 110 -13.42 -15.01 14.97
CA CYS A 110 -11.99 -14.78 15.22
C CYS A 110 -11.15 -15.11 13.97
N VAL A 111 -11.35 -16.29 13.38
CA VAL A 111 -10.61 -16.73 12.18
C VAL A 111 -10.89 -15.81 10.98
N SER A 112 -12.08 -15.19 10.90
CA SER A 112 -12.44 -14.24 9.83
C SER A 112 -11.68 -12.90 9.90
N GLN A 113 -11.06 -12.63 11.06
CA GLN A 113 -10.29 -11.42 11.35
C GLN A 113 -8.78 -11.69 11.35
N ALA A 114 -8.37 -12.94 11.56
CA ALA A 114 -6.97 -13.34 11.59
C ALA A 114 -6.23 -13.01 10.27
N LYS A 115 -5.09 -12.34 10.41
CA LYS A 115 -4.24 -11.91 9.30
C LYS A 115 -3.24 -12.98 8.89
N ASN A 116 -2.80 -13.80 9.85
CA ASN A 116 -1.79 -14.83 9.67
C ASN A 116 -2.20 -16.16 10.33
N GLU A 117 -1.45 -17.21 10.04
CA GLU A 117 -1.72 -18.56 10.55
C GLU A 117 -1.51 -18.69 12.06
N ALA A 118 -0.64 -17.86 12.66
CA ALA A 118 -0.40 -17.86 14.09
C ALA A 118 -1.64 -17.36 14.86
N GLU A 119 -2.27 -16.28 14.38
CA GLU A 119 -3.53 -15.75 14.92
C GLU A 119 -4.68 -16.74 14.74
N LYS A 120 -4.75 -17.46 13.61
CA LYS A 120 -5.74 -18.54 13.43
C LYS A 120 -5.57 -19.65 14.47
N LYS A 121 -4.33 -20.04 14.78
CA LYS A 121 -4.03 -21.00 15.85
C LYS A 121 -4.37 -20.47 17.24
N GLU A 122 -4.25 -19.16 17.47
CA GLU A 122 -4.72 -18.56 18.72
C GLU A 122 -6.25 -18.62 18.86
N CYS A 123 -6.99 -18.48 17.74
CA CYS A 123 -8.45 -18.64 17.75
C CYS A 123 -8.88 -20.05 18.20
N GLU A 124 -8.09 -21.10 17.92
CA GLU A 124 -8.41 -22.47 18.38
C GLU A 124 -8.44 -22.61 19.91
N LYS A 125 -7.81 -21.68 20.65
CA LYS A 125 -7.89 -21.61 22.12
C LYS A 125 -9.30 -21.24 22.61
N LEU A 126 -10.15 -20.67 21.74
CA LEU A 126 -11.54 -20.32 22.05
C LEU A 126 -12.49 -21.54 22.02
N LEU A 127 -12.05 -22.66 21.44
CA LEU A 127 -12.88 -23.85 21.27
C LEU A 127 -12.79 -24.76 22.50
N THR A 128 -13.94 -24.99 23.14
CA THR A 128 -14.11 -26.08 24.11
C THR A 128 -14.07 -27.45 23.42
N PRO A 129 -13.83 -28.56 24.13
CA PRO A 129 -13.88 -29.91 23.56
C PRO A 129 -15.21 -30.19 22.81
N GLU A 130 -16.32 -29.71 23.35
CA GLU A 130 -17.66 -29.86 22.78
C GLU A 130 -17.82 -28.98 21.53
N ALA A 131 -17.27 -27.76 21.54
CA ALA A 131 -17.24 -26.90 20.36
C ALA A 131 -16.40 -27.51 19.23
N ARG A 132 -15.30 -28.22 19.55
CA ARG A 132 -14.51 -28.96 18.55
C ARG A 132 -15.33 -30.09 17.92
N LYS A 133 -16.09 -30.85 18.72
CA LYS A 133 -17.00 -31.89 18.21
C LYS A 133 -18.07 -31.31 17.27
N LYS A 134 -18.69 -30.18 17.65
CA LYS A 134 -19.65 -29.46 16.80
C LYS A 134 -19.02 -28.89 15.53
N LEU A 135 -17.79 -28.39 15.61
CA LEU A 135 -17.05 -27.93 14.44
C LEU A 135 -16.72 -29.09 13.47
N GLU A 136 -16.39 -30.27 14.00
CA GLU A 136 -16.20 -31.49 13.20
C GLU A 136 -17.52 -31.98 12.57
N GLU A 137 -18.65 -31.92 13.28
CA GLU A 137 -19.98 -32.19 12.72
C GLU A 137 -20.30 -31.22 11.57
N ALA A 138 -20.01 -29.93 11.75
CA ALA A 138 -20.17 -28.93 10.69
C ALA A 138 -19.26 -29.22 9.48
N LYS A 139 -18.00 -29.65 9.68
CA LYS A 139 -17.10 -30.08 8.60
C LYS A 139 -17.65 -31.29 7.84
N LYS A 140 -18.22 -32.28 8.56
CA LYS A 140 -18.86 -33.46 7.95
C LYS A 140 -20.08 -33.06 7.13
N SER A 141 -20.92 -32.15 7.65
CA SER A 141 -22.07 -31.60 6.93
C SER A 141 -21.65 -30.85 5.66
N VAL A 142 -20.58 -30.03 5.72
CA VAL A 142 -20.01 -29.38 4.53
C VAL A 142 -19.52 -30.42 3.52
N LYS A 143 -18.81 -31.46 3.97
CA LYS A 143 -18.33 -32.52 3.08
C LYS A 143 -19.49 -33.24 2.39
N ALA A 144 -20.51 -33.66 3.14
CA ALA A 144 -21.70 -34.30 2.59
C ALA A 144 -22.42 -33.41 1.57
N TYR A 145 -22.49 -32.10 1.82
CA TYR A 145 -23.02 -31.13 0.88
C TYR A 145 -22.20 -31.06 -0.42
N LEU A 146 -20.87 -30.94 -0.32
CA LEU A 146 -20.00 -30.89 -1.51
C LEU A 146 -20.06 -32.17 -2.33
N ASP A 147 -20.10 -33.33 -1.66
CA ASP A 147 -20.27 -34.64 -2.30
C ASP A 147 -21.62 -34.70 -3.05
N CYS A 148 -22.72 -34.25 -2.43
CA CYS A 148 -24.04 -34.16 -3.05
C CYS A 148 -24.06 -33.19 -4.26
N VAL A 149 -23.51 -31.98 -4.11
CA VAL A 149 -23.48 -30.96 -5.18
C VAL A 149 -22.64 -31.41 -6.37
N SER A 150 -21.56 -32.17 -6.13
CA SER A 150 -20.72 -32.72 -7.20
C SER A 150 -21.46 -33.71 -8.10
N GLN A 151 -22.51 -34.35 -7.59
CA GLN A 151 -23.34 -35.33 -8.30
C GLN A 151 -24.63 -34.73 -8.87
N ALA A 152 -25.08 -33.58 -8.34
CA ALA A 152 -26.28 -32.89 -8.79
C ALA A 152 -26.13 -32.31 -10.21
N LYS A 153 -27.08 -32.63 -11.09
CA LYS A 153 -27.10 -32.18 -12.50
C LYS A 153 -28.01 -30.98 -12.71
N THR A 154 -28.98 -30.77 -11.81
CA THR A 154 -29.98 -29.71 -11.90
C THR A 154 -29.93 -28.76 -10.70
N GLU A 155 -30.47 -27.57 -10.87
CA GLU A 155 -30.57 -26.57 -9.79
C GLU A 155 -31.51 -27.02 -8.66
N ALA A 156 -32.51 -27.85 -8.97
CA ALA A 156 -33.43 -28.42 -7.99
C ALA A 156 -32.73 -29.44 -7.08
N GLU A 157 -31.90 -30.32 -7.64
CA GLU A 157 -31.08 -31.27 -6.88
C GLU A 157 -30.06 -30.53 -5.99
N LYS A 158 -29.44 -29.46 -6.49
CA LYS A 158 -28.54 -28.63 -5.68
C LYS A 158 -29.25 -27.99 -4.48
N LYS A 159 -30.49 -27.53 -4.65
CA LYS A 159 -31.33 -27.01 -3.56
C LYS A 159 -31.68 -28.08 -2.53
N GLU A 160 -31.85 -29.33 -2.94
CA GLU A 160 -32.01 -30.42 -1.97
C GLU A 160 -30.73 -30.71 -1.19
N CYS A 161 -29.55 -30.63 -1.83
CA CYS A 161 -28.28 -30.74 -1.12
C CYS A 161 -28.14 -29.66 -0.04
N GLU A 162 -28.68 -28.45 -0.24
CA GLU A 162 -28.63 -27.37 0.77
C GLU A 162 -29.32 -27.74 2.10
N LYS A 163 -30.25 -28.72 2.11
CA LYS A 163 -30.88 -29.23 3.33
C LYS A 163 -29.90 -30.00 4.22
N LEU A 164 -28.77 -30.46 3.67
CA LEU A 164 -27.70 -31.13 4.42
C LEU A 164 -26.84 -30.16 5.24
N LEU A 165 -26.90 -28.85 4.93
CA LEU A 165 -26.09 -27.83 5.59
C LEU A 165 -26.78 -27.30 6.86
N THR A 166 -26.19 -27.56 8.02
CA THR A 166 -26.55 -26.87 9.27
C THR A 166 -26.17 -25.38 9.22
N PRO A 167 -26.74 -24.51 10.07
CA PRO A 167 -26.33 -23.10 10.14
C PRO A 167 -24.83 -22.90 10.37
N GLU A 168 -24.21 -23.75 11.18
CA GLU A 168 -22.77 -23.75 11.45
C GLU A 168 -21.98 -24.18 10.21
N ALA A 169 -22.44 -25.21 9.49
CA ALA A 169 -21.85 -25.67 8.23
C ALA A 169 -21.92 -24.59 7.14
N LYS A 170 -23.04 -23.86 7.03
CA LYS A 170 -23.18 -22.72 6.10
C LYS A 170 -22.15 -21.62 6.39
N LYS A 171 -21.92 -21.29 7.67
CA LYS A 171 -20.90 -20.30 8.06
C LYS A 171 -19.48 -20.79 7.79
N LEU A 172 -19.21 -22.06 8.05
CA LEU A 172 -17.92 -22.68 7.75
C LEU A 172 -17.63 -22.67 6.24
N LEU A 173 -18.63 -23.02 5.42
CA LEU A 173 -18.55 -22.99 3.96
C LEU A 173 -18.37 -21.55 3.43
N GLU A 174 -19.09 -20.57 3.98
CA GLU A 174 -18.89 -19.14 3.70
C GLU A 174 -17.45 -18.71 3.97
N GLN A 175 -16.87 -19.15 5.09
CA GLN A 175 -15.49 -18.81 5.46
C GLN A 175 -14.45 -19.50 4.57
N GLN A 176 -14.66 -20.78 4.22
CA GLN A 176 -13.81 -21.50 3.27
C GLN A 176 -13.81 -20.83 1.90
N ALA A 177 -14.98 -20.34 1.44
CA ALA A 177 -15.10 -19.60 0.19
C ALA A 177 -14.34 -18.27 0.23
N LEU A 178 -14.44 -17.52 1.34
CA LEU A 178 -13.69 -16.27 1.54
C LEU A 178 -12.18 -16.50 1.60
N ASP A 179 -11.72 -17.56 2.27
CA ASP A 179 -10.31 -17.95 2.32
C ASP A 179 -9.81 -18.40 0.93
N CYS A 180 -10.63 -19.12 0.15
CA CYS A 180 -10.34 -19.48 -1.24
C CYS A 180 -10.20 -18.23 -2.13
N LEU A 181 -11.17 -17.30 -2.06
CA LEU A 181 -11.15 -16.04 -2.82
C LEU A 181 -9.97 -15.15 -2.45
N LYS A 182 -9.57 -15.11 -1.17
CA LYS A 182 -8.38 -14.37 -0.71
C LYS A 182 -7.10 -14.84 -1.42
N ASN A 183 -7.04 -16.10 -1.82
CA ASN A 183 -5.90 -16.69 -2.51
C ASN A 183 -6.08 -16.78 -4.04
N ALA A 184 -7.29 -16.51 -4.54
CA ALA A 184 -7.61 -16.54 -5.97
C ALA A 184 -7.07 -15.31 -6.69
N LYS A 185 -6.26 -15.51 -7.73
CA LYS A 185 -5.67 -14.41 -8.54
C LYS A 185 -6.25 -14.27 -9.94
N THR A 186 -7.14 -15.17 -10.35
CA THR A 186 -7.80 -15.15 -11.67
C THR A 186 -9.31 -15.32 -11.52
N ASP A 187 -10.06 -14.80 -12.49
CA ASP A 187 -11.52 -14.93 -12.48
C ASP A 187 -11.98 -16.39 -12.54
N GLU A 188 -11.22 -17.27 -13.20
CA GLU A 188 -11.52 -18.71 -13.24
C GLU A 188 -11.38 -19.39 -11.89
N GLU A 189 -10.39 -19.02 -11.09
CA GLU A 189 -10.31 -19.53 -9.71
C GLU A 189 -11.34 -18.93 -8.79
N ARG A 190 -11.69 -17.64 -8.99
CA ARG A 190 -12.80 -17.01 -8.25
C ARG A 190 -14.10 -17.76 -8.55
N LYS A 191 -14.35 -18.09 -9.82
CA LYS A 191 -15.49 -18.94 -10.22
C LYS A 191 -15.40 -20.33 -9.57
N LYS A 192 -14.22 -20.95 -9.52
CA LYS A 192 -14.03 -22.25 -8.85
C LYS A 192 -14.34 -22.18 -7.34
N CYS A 193 -13.94 -21.10 -6.66
CA CYS A 193 -14.25 -20.88 -5.24
C CYS A 193 -15.76 -20.70 -4.99
N LEU A 194 -16.53 -20.26 -5.99
CA LEU A 194 -17.96 -19.96 -5.88
C LEU A 194 -18.86 -21.07 -6.44
N LYS A 195 -18.36 -21.91 -7.34
CA LYS A 195 -19.12 -22.89 -8.14
C LYS A 195 -20.04 -23.79 -7.33
N ASP A 196 -19.54 -24.26 -6.18
CA ASP A 196 -20.22 -25.26 -5.36
C ASP A 196 -20.96 -24.65 -4.17
N LEU A 197 -21.10 -23.32 -4.09
CA LEU A 197 -21.85 -22.67 -3.02
C LEU A 197 -23.34 -22.51 -3.37
N PRO A 198 -24.23 -22.51 -2.35
CA PRO A 198 -25.62 -22.04 -2.49
C PRO A 198 -25.68 -20.64 -3.11
N LYS A 199 -26.66 -20.38 -3.98
CA LYS A 199 -26.79 -19.07 -4.67
C LYS A 199 -26.86 -17.87 -3.70
N ASP A 200 -27.57 -18.02 -2.59
CA ASP A 200 -27.67 -16.97 -1.57
C ASP A 200 -26.34 -16.77 -0.83
N LEU A 201 -25.59 -17.86 -0.58
CA LEU A 201 -24.25 -17.77 0.00
C LEU A 201 -23.23 -17.16 -0.98
N GLN A 202 -23.30 -17.48 -2.27
CA GLN A 202 -22.44 -16.87 -3.30
C GLN A 202 -22.59 -15.34 -3.31
N LYS A 203 -23.83 -14.84 -3.36
CA LYS A 203 -24.12 -13.40 -3.33
C LYS A 203 -23.57 -12.76 -2.05
N LYS A 204 -23.74 -13.41 -0.90
CA LYS A 204 -23.25 -12.93 0.40
C LYS A 204 -21.72 -12.87 0.46
N VAL A 205 -21.03 -13.91 -0.01
CA VAL A 205 -19.56 -14.00 -0.07
C VAL A 205 -18.99 -12.91 -0.97
N LEU A 206 -19.55 -12.75 -2.17
CA LEU A 206 -19.16 -11.69 -3.12
C LEU A 206 -19.36 -10.29 -2.55
N ALA A 207 -20.48 -10.05 -1.86
CA ALA A 207 -20.75 -8.77 -1.23
C ALA A 207 -19.74 -8.47 -0.10
N LYS A 208 -19.40 -9.46 0.73
CA LYS A 208 -18.37 -9.32 1.77
C LYS A 208 -16.96 -9.07 1.21
N GLU A 209 -16.61 -9.74 0.11
CA GLU A 209 -15.35 -9.50 -0.59
C GLU A 209 -15.27 -8.07 -1.14
N SER A 210 -16.36 -7.59 -1.76
CA SER A 210 -16.47 -6.23 -2.28
C SER A 210 -16.39 -5.17 -1.17
N VAL A 211 -17.05 -5.38 -0.02
CA VAL A 211 -16.90 -4.50 1.17
C VAL A 211 -15.46 -4.48 1.68
N LYS A 212 -14.78 -5.63 1.69
CA LYS A 212 -13.38 -5.71 2.10
C LYS A 212 -12.46 -4.95 1.13
N ALA A 213 -12.63 -5.14 -0.18
CA ALA A 213 -11.87 -4.41 -1.20
C ALA A 213 -12.09 -2.90 -1.09
N TYR A 214 -13.33 -2.47 -0.80
CA TYR A 214 -13.64 -1.08 -0.50
C TYR A 214 -12.89 -0.56 0.73
N LEU A 215 -12.91 -1.29 1.86
CA LEU A 215 -12.17 -0.92 3.07
C LEU A 215 -10.67 -0.81 2.83
N ASP A 216 -10.10 -1.77 2.10
CA ASP A 216 -8.68 -1.77 1.73
C ASP A 216 -8.34 -0.56 0.84
N CYS A 217 -9.21 -0.22 -0.13
CA CYS A 217 -9.08 0.98 -0.97
C CYS A 217 -9.17 2.28 -0.16
N VAL A 218 -10.16 2.39 0.73
CA VAL A 218 -10.36 3.57 1.59
C VAL A 218 -9.17 3.79 2.53
N SER A 219 -8.58 2.71 3.08
CA SER A 219 -7.39 2.81 3.93
C SER A 219 -6.17 3.43 3.22
N GLN A 220 -6.12 3.31 1.89
CA GLN A 220 -5.05 3.85 1.03
C GLN A 220 -5.40 5.22 0.45
N ALA A 221 -6.69 5.54 0.34
CA ALA A 221 -7.18 6.82 -0.15
C ALA A 221 -6.68 7.97 0.75
N LYS A 222 -6.21 9.04 0.12
CA LYS A 222 -5.68 10.23 0.80
C LYS A 222 -6.63 11.41 0.68
N THR A 223 -7.60 11.34 -0.24
CA THR A 223 -8.59 12.37 -0.53
C THR A 223 -10.00 11.80 -0.53
N GLU A 224 -10.99 12.67 -0.30
CA GLU A 224 -12.40 12.29 -0.36
C GLU A 224 -12.85 11.90 -1.78
N ALA A 225 -12.19 12.45 -2.81
CA ALA A 225 -12.41 12.06 -4.20
C ALA A 225 -11.97 10.60 -4.47
N GLU A 226 -10.80 10.19 -3.98
CA GLU A 226 -10.34 8.80 -4.06
C GLU A 226 -11.26 7.85 -3.29
N LYS A 227 -11.79 8.26 -2.12
CA LYS A 227 -12.79 7.47 -1.38
C LYS A 227 -14.08 7.28 -2.18
N LYS A 228 -14.55 8.33 -2.87
CA LYS A 228 -15.71 8.23 -3.79
C LYS A 228 -15.42 7.33 -5.00
N GLU A 229 -14.17 7.24 -5.45
CA GLU A 229 -13.79 6.24 -6.44
C GLU A 229 -13.80 4.82 -5.88
N CYS A 230 -13.37 4.62 -4.62
CA CYS A 230 -13.50 3.32 -3.95
C CYS A 230 -14.97 2.87 -3.85
N GLU A 231 -15.93 3.78 -3.65
CA GLU A 231 -17.37 3.44 -3.62
C GLU A 231 -17.90 2.87 -4.95
N LYS A 232 -17.21 3.16 -6.07
CA LYS A 232 -17.55 2.58 -7.38
C LYS A 232 -17.20 1.09 -7.48
N LEU A 233 -16.35 0.58 -6.57
CA LEU A 233 -15.99 -0.85 -6.48
C LEU A 233 -17.08 -1.69 -5.79
N LEU A 234 -18.08 -1.05 -5.18
CA LEU A 234 -19.14 -1.74 -4.44
C LEU A 234 -20.28 -2.19 -5.36
N THR A 235 -20.62 -3.47 -5.28
CA THR A 235 -21.88 -3.99 -5.84
C THR A 235 -23.09 -3.44 -5.05
N PRO A 236 -24.31 -3.44 -5.62
CA PRO A 236 -25.51 -3.01 -4.90
C PRO A 236 -25.71 -3.75 -3.56
N GLU A 237 -25.47 -5.06 -3.54
CA GLU A 237 -25.51 -5.88 -2.33
C GLU A 237 -24.43 -5.50 -1.32
N ALA A 238 -23.21 -5.20 -1.79
CA ALA A 238 -22.11 -4.74 -0.93
C ALA A 238 -22.42 -3.36 -0.31
N LYS A 239 -23.07 -2.46 -1.06
CA LYS A 239 -23.55 -1.17 -0.52
C LYS A 239 -24.56 -1.37 0.59
N LYS A 240 -25.51 -2.32 0.42
CA LYS A 240 -26.49 -2.64 1.46
C LYS A 240 -25.83 -3.20 2.72
N LEU A 241 -24.87 -4.11 2.58
CA LEU A 241 -24.09 -4.64 3.71
C LEU A 241 -23.25 -3.54 4.39
N LEU A 242 -22.65 -2.65 3.62
CA LEU A 242 -21.88 -1.52 4.16
C LEU A 242 -22.77 -0.57 4.95
N GLU A 243 -23.98 -0.27 4.47
CA GLU A 243 -24.96 0.56 5.19
C GLU A 243 -25.47 -0.12 6.47
N GLU A 244 -25.71 -1.43 6.44
CA GLU A 244 -26.04 -2.20 7.64
C GLU A 244 -24.91 -2.15 8.67
N ALA A 245 -23.66 -2.30 8.21
CA ALA A 245 -22.49 -2.19 9.07
C ALA A 245 -22.32 -0.77 9.65
N LYS A 246 -22.58 0.30 8.86
CA LYS A 246 -22.60 1.68 9.37
C LYS A 246 -23.69 1.90 10.44
N LYS A 247 -24.88 1.32 10.26
CA LYS A 247 -25.96 1.35 11.26
C LYS A 247 -25.55 0.61 12.55
N SER A 248 -24.90 -0.54 12.41
CA SER A 248 -24.35 -1.31 13.54
C SER A 248 -23.27 -0.52 14.29
N VAL A 249 -22.35 0.16 13.58
CA VAL A 249 -21.37 1.08 14.19
C VAL A 249 -22.06 2.22 14.94
N LYS A 250 -23.13 2.81 14.37
CA LYS A 250 -23.89 3.87 15.03
C LYS A 250 -24.55 3.37 16.32
N ALA A 251 -25.22 2.23 16.28
CA ALA A 251 -25.84 1.61 17.46
C ALA A 251 -24.80 1.28 18.55
N TYR A 252 -23.61 0.82 18.14
CA TYR A 252 -22.50 0.61 19.06
C TYR A 252 -22.03 1.91 19.72
N LYS A 253 -21.81 2.98 18.95
CA LYS A 253 -21.39 4.29 19.51
C LYS A 253 -22.45 4.84 20.48
N ASP A 254 -23.73 4.72 20.14
CA ASP A 254 -24.83 5.13 21.01
C ASP A 254 -24.84 4.31 22.31
N CYS A 255 -24.65 2.99 22.24
CA CYS A 255 -24.53 2.12 23.41
C CYS A 255 -23.32 2.49 24.29
N VAL A 256 -22.14 2.63 23.68
CA VAL A 256 -20.89 2.97 24.39
C VAL A 256 -20.97 4.34 25.06
N SER A 257 -21.68 5.30 24.46
CA SER A 257 -21.88 6.62 25.06
C SER A 257 -22.69 6.59 26.37
N ARG A 258 -23.52 5.55 26.55
CA ARG A 258 -24.37 5.35 27.74
C ARG A 258 -23.75 4.38 28.76
N ALA A 259 -22.76 3.61 28.35
CA ALA A 259 -22.08 2.62 29.19
C ALA A 259 -21.20 3.27 30.26
N ARG A 260 -21.41 2.89 31.52
CA ARG A 260 -20.73 3.44 32.70
C ARG A 260 -19.48 2.64 33.08
N ASN A 261 -19.36 1.39 32.66
CA ASN A 261 -18.23 0.52 32.99
C ASN A 261 -17.74 -0.31 31.78
N GLU A 262 -16.59 -0.95 31.94
CA GLU A 262 -15.95 -1.71 30.87
C GLU A 262 -16.67 -3.03 30.53
N LYS A 263 -17.49 -3.56 31.44
CA LYS A 263 -18.32 -4.74 31.18
C LYS A 263 -19.50 -4.39 30.26
N GLU A 264 -20.19 -3.28 30.52
CA GLU A 264 -21.24 -2.74 29.66
C GLU A 264 -20.71 -2.39 28.26
N LYS A 265 -19.50 -1.82 28.16
CA LYS A 265 -18.86 -1.57 26.86
C LYS A 265 -18.57 -2.86 26.09
N LYS A 266 -18.16 -3.95 26.78
CA LYS A 266 -18.01 -5.27 26.16
C LYS A 266 -19.33 -5.87 25.71
N GLU A 267 -20.44 -5.59 26.42
CA GLU A 267 -21.77 -5.99 25.96
C GLU A 267 -22.19 -5.22 24.70
N CYS A 268 -21.85 -3.92 24.59
CA CYS A 268 -22.07 -3.16 23.36
C CYS A 268 -21.35 -3.78 22.14
N GLU A 269 -20.18 -4.40 22.31
CA GLU A 269 -19.46 -5.07 21.20
C GLU A 269 -20.26 -6.21 20.57
N LYS A 270 -21.28 -6.76 21.25
CA LYS A 270 -22.20 -7.75 20.68
C LYS A 270 -23.12 -7.16 19.60
N LEU A 271 -23.29 -5.84 19.57
CA LEU A 271 -24.04 -5.12 18.54
C LEU A 271 -23.28 -4.99 17.21
N LEU A 272 -21.96 -5.20 17.24
CA LEU A 272 -21.09 -5.05 16.08
C LEU A 272 -21.01 -6.34 15.25
N THR A 273 -21.38 -6.24 13.97
CA THR A 273 -21.04 -7.26 12.97
C THR A 273 -19.54 -7.29 12.70
N PRO A 274 -18.96 -8.39 12.18
CA PRO A 274 -17.55 -8.43 11.78
C PRO A 274 -17.16 -7.30 10.81
N GLU A 275 -18.04 -6.95 9.88
CA GLU A 275 -17.87 -5.85 8.94
C GLU A 275 -17.90 -4.49 9.64
N ALA A 276 -18.81 -4.30 10.61
CA ALA A 276 -18.89 -3.10 11.44
C ALA A 276 -17.64 -2.90 12.30
N LYS A 277 -17.09 -3.99 12.86
CA LYS A 277 -15.82 -3.94 13.61
C LYS A 277 -14.66 -3.47 12.74
N LYS A 278 -14.54 -3.99 11.51
CA LYS A 278 -13.51 -3.58 10.55
C LYS A 278 -13.66 -2.10 10.14
N LEU A 279 -14.89 -1.65 9.88
CA LEU A 279 -15.18 -0.23 9.62
C LEU A 279 -14.78 0.67 10.79
N LEU A 280 -15.17 0.30 12.01
CA LEU A 280 -14.86 1.05 13.22
C LEU A 280 -13.35 1.10 13.48
N GLU A 281 -12.63 0.01 13.20
CA GLU A 281 -11.18 -0.03 13.27
C GLU A 281 -10.50 0.93 12.27
N GLU A 282 -10.96 0.95 11.01
CA GLU A 282 -10.42 1.87 10.00
C GLU A 282 -10.74 3.33 10.34
N GLU A 283 -11.96 3.64 10.80
CA GLU A 283 -12.33 4.98 11.28
C GLU A 283 -11.42 5.41 12.44
N ALA A 284 -11.12 4.51 13.37
CA ALA A 284 -10.22 4.79 14.47
C ALA A 284 -8.77 5.04 14.00
N LYS A 285 -8.26 4.29 13.01
CA LYS A 285 -6.93 4.51 12.43
C LYS A 285 -6.82 5.85 11.72
N GLU A 286 -7.85 6.25 10.97
CA GLU A 286 -7.91 7.56 10.32
C GLU A 286 -7.91 8.70 11.34
N SER A 287 -8.72 8.55 12.39
CA SER A 287 -8.78 9.48 13.52
C SER A 287 -7.41 9.62 14.23
N VAL A 288 -6.72 8.51 14.51
CA VAL A 288 -5.35 8.54 15.08
C VAL A 288 -4.37 9.23 14.12
N LYS A 289 -4.45 8.97 12.82
CA LYS A 289 -3.61 9.62 11.81
C LYS A 289 -3.85 11.13 11.76
N ALA A 290 -5.11 11.57 11.76
CA ALA A 290 -5.48 12.99 11.81
C ALA A 290 -4.97 13.67 13.09
N TYR A 291 -5.07 12.98 14.24
CA TYR A 291 -4.49 13.44 15.50
C TYR A 291 -2.97 13.62 15.41
N LEU A 292 -2.22 12.62 14.93
CA LEU A 292 -0.76 12.71 14.81
C LEU A 292 -0.35 13.85 13.84
N ASP A 293 -1.05 14.00 12.72
CA ASP A 293 -0.81 15.10 11.77
C ASP A 293 -1.11 16.47 12.41
N CYS A 294 -2.19 16.61 13.18
CA CYS A 294 -2.51 17.82 13.94
C CYS A 294 -1.43 18.14 14.98
N VAL A 295 -1.05 17.16 15.82
CA VAL A 295 -0.02 17.32 16.85
C VAL A 295 1.33 17.69 16.22
N SER A 296 1.62 17.25 15.00
CA SER A 296 2.88 17.59 14.33
C SER A 296 2.99 19.08 13.99
N ARG A 297 1.85 19.74 13.80
CA ARG A 297 1.71 21.17 13.48
C ARG A 297 1.51 22.05 14.71
N ALA A 298 1.05 21.46 15.81
CA ALA A 298 0.82 22.17 17.06
C ALA A 298 2.13 22.76 17.62
N ARG A 299 2.04 24.02 18.05
CA ARG A 299 3.14 24.83 18.59
C ARG A 299 3.23 24.76 20.10
N ASN A 300 2.14 24.45 20.78
CA ASN A 300 2.04 24.43 22.24
C ASN A 300 1.15 23.29 22.74
N GLU A 301 1.20 23.00 24.05
CA GLU A 301 0.39 21.96 24.68
C GLU A 301 -1.12 22.23 24.62
N LYS A 302 -1.56 23.49 24.49
CA LYS A 302 -2.98 23.81 24.32
C LYS A 302 -3.50 23.35 22.95
N GLU A 303 -2.76 23.63 21.87
CA GLU A 303 -3.07 23.17 20.51
C GLU A 303 -3.02 21.64 20.42
N LYS A 304 -2.09 20.98 21.12
CA LYS A 304 -2.05 19.50 21.19
C LYS A 304 -3.29 18.93 21.89
N LYS A 305 -3.74 19.55 22.99
CA LYS A 305 -5.00 19.18 23.65
C LYS A 305 -6.22 19.43 22.77
N GLU A 306 -6.19 20.45 21.91
CA GLU A 306 -7.24 20.61 20.90
C GLU A 306 -7.21 19.52 19.84
N CYS A 307 -6.03 19.01 19.46
CA CYS A 307 -5.94 17.84 18.57
C CYS A 307 -6.62 16.60 19.18
N GLU A 308 -6.63 16.43 20.50
CA GLU A 308 -7.34 15.30 21.14
C GLU A 308 -8.85 15.32 20.91
N LYS A 309 -9.44 16.47 20.54
CA LYS A 309 -10.85 16.58 20.14
C LYS A 309 -11.13 15.89 18.81
N LEU A 310 -10.11 15.64 17.98
CA LEU A 310 -10.22 14.90 16.72
C LEU A 310 -10.37 13.39 16.94
N LEU A 311 -10.09 12.89 18.15
CA LEU A 311 -10.10 11.46 18.44
C LEU A 311 -11.50 10.97 18.82
N THR A 312 -11.97 9.96 18.10
CA THR A 312 -13.13 9.14 18.53
C THR A 312 -12.79 8.35 19.81
N PRO A 313 -13.78 7.91 20.61
CA PRO A 313 -13.53 7.08 21.80
C PRO A 313 -12.67 5.84 21.51
N GLU A 314 -12.93 5.16 20.39
CA GLU A 314 -12.16 3.99 19.94
C GLU A 314 -10.75 4.36 19.50
N ALA A 315 -10.56 5.53 18.87
CA ALA A 315 -9.23 6.02 18.53
C ALA A 315 -8.41 6.40 19.77
N LYS A 316 -9.06 6.93 20.83
CA LYS A 316 -8.40 7.15 22.13
C LYS A 316 -7.92 5.83 22.72
N LYS A 317 -8.73 4.77 22.64
CA LYS A 317 -8.34 3.41 23.08
C LYS A 317 -7.13 2.88 22.29
N LYS A 318 -7.14 2.98 20.95
CA LYS A 318 -6.00 2.59 20.11
C LYS A 318 -4.75 3.44 20.37
N LEU A 319 -4.91 4.73 20.63
CA LEU A 319 -3.81 5.61 20.98
C LEU A 319 -3.20 5.23 22.34
N GLU A 320 -4.02 4.90 23.33
CA GLU A 320 -3.55 4.37 24.63
C GLU A 320 -2.83 3.03 24.49
N GLU A 321 -3.32 2.13 23.64
CA GLU A 321 -2.63 0.88 23.30
C GLU A 321 -1.27 1.13 22.64
N ALA A 322 -1.19 2.10 21.71
CA ALA A 322 0.07 2.51 21.11
C ALA A 322 1.02 3.13 22.15
N LYS A 323 0.52 3.95 23.10
CA LYS A 323 1.33 4.47 24.22
C LYS A 323 1.87 3.35 25.10
N LYS A 324 1.07 2.33 25.41
CA LYS A 324 1.50 1.15 26.18
C LYS A 324 2.57 0.36 25.43
N SER A 325 2.41 0.17 24.12
CA SER A 325 3.41 -0.46 23.25
C SER A 325 4.73 0.32 23.23
N VAL A 326 4.67 1.66 23.11
CA VAL A 326 5.86 2.53 23.23
C VAL A 326 6.51 2.39 24.60
N LYS A 327 5.73 2.39 25.69
CA LYS A 327 6.27 2.22 27.04
C LYS A 327 6.96 0.86 27.20
N ALA A 328 6.33 -0.23 26.79
CA ALA A 328 6.91 -1.56 26.83
C ALA A 328 8.21 -1.65 26.01
N TYR A 329 8.25 -0.99 24.85
CA TYR A 329 9.48 -0.87 24.06
C TYR A 329 10.59 -0.13 24.79
N LEU A 330 10.30 1.05 25.37
CA LEU A 330 11.29 1.84 26.11
C LEU A 330 11.81 1.09 27.35
N ASP A 331 10.91 0.42 28.08
CA ASP A 331 11.27 -0.41 29.24
C ASP A 331 12.21 -1.56 28.79
N CYS A 332 11.88 -2.26 27.70
CA CYS A 332 12.73 -3.29 27.11
C CYS A 332 14.10 -2.75 26.65
N VAL A 333 14.12 -1.60 25.95
CA VAL A 333 15.37 -0.97 25.48
C VAL A 333 16.26 -0.50 26.62
N SER A 334 15.66 -0.05 27.73
CA SER A 334 16.40 0.36 28.93
C SER A 334 17.12 -0.80 29.61
N GLN A 335 16.60 -2.02 29.47
CA GLN A 335 17.16 -3.24 30.03
C GLN A 335 18.11 -3.97 29.06
N ALA A 336 18.02 -3.67 27.77
CA ALA A 336 18.84 -4.28 26.73
C ALA A 336 20.32 -3.85 26.83
N LYS A 337 21.20 -4.84 26.92
CA LYS A 337 22.66 -4.66 27.06
C LYS A 337 23.36 -4.54 25.72
N ASN A 338 22.76 -5.07 24.64
CA ASN A 338 23.35 -5.06 23.31
C ASN A 338 22.34 -4.65 22.21
N GLU A 339 22.87 -4.39 21.02
CA GLU A 339 22.09 -3.96 19.86
C GLU A 339 21.14 -5.06 19.32
N ALA A 340 21.43 -6.34 19.58
CA ALA A 340 20.58 -7.44 19.16
C ALA A 340 19.31 -7.51 20.01
N GLU A 341 19.43 -7.37 21.33
CA GLU A 341 18.32 -7.27 22.29
C GLU A 341 17.44 -6.04 22.00
N LYS A 342 18.04 -4.89 21.70
CA LYS A 342 17.27 -3.69 21.28
C LYS A 342 16.44 -3.93 20.01
N LYS A 343 16.97 -4.71 19.05
CA LYS A 343 16.23 -5.09 17.85
C LYS A 343 15.11 -6.10 18.14
N GLU A 344 15.24 -6.93 19.16
CA GLU A 344 14.14 -7.78 19.62
C GLU A 344 13.02 -6.94 20.25
N CYS A 345 13.36 -5.90 21.02
CA CYS A 345 12.38 -4.96 21.56
C CYS A 345 11.55 -4.30 20.46
N GLU A 346 12.09 -4.08 19.25
CA GLU A 346 11.34 -3.49 18.12
C GLU A 346 10.10 -4.32 17.70
N LYS A 347 10.07 -5.63 18.03
CA LYS A 347 8.89 -6.49 17.80
C LYS A 347 7.69 -6.07 18.65
N LEU A 348 7.91 -5.36 19.76
CA LEU A 348 6.87 -4.82 20.64
C LEU A 348 6.17 -3.59 20.04
N LEU A 349 6.77 -2.94 19.04
CA LEU A 349 6.24 -1.72 18.45
C LEU A 349 5.27 -2.01 17.29
N THR A 350 4.00 -1.66 17.49
CA THR A 350 3.02 -1.58 16.40
C THR A 350 3.37 -0.45 15.42
N PRO A 351 2.85 -0.47 14.17
CA PRO A 351 3.05 0.63 13.23
C PRO A 351 2.63 2.00 13.79
N GLU A 352 1.53 2.04 14.55
CA GLU A 352 1.03 3.23 15.24
C GLU A 352 1.99 3.67 16.36
N ALA A 353 2.52 2.74 17.15
CA ALA A 353 3.52 3.02 18.18
C ALA A 353 4.82 3.58 17.59
N LYS A 354 5.29 3.06 16.45
CA LYS A 354 6.46 3.60 15.74
C LYS A 354 6.26 5.05 15.31
N LYS A 355 5.07 5.40 14.80
CA LYS A 355 4.74 6.79 14.43
C LYS A 355 4.67 7.70 15.65
N LEU A 356 4.06 7.22 16.74
CA LEU A 356 4.00 7.97 18.00
C LEU A 356 5.40 8.23 18.55
N LEU A 357 6.28 7.22 18.54
CA LEU A 357 7.67 7.31 18.97
C LEU A 357 8.50 8.27 18.08
N GLU A 358 8.32 8.19 16.76
CA GLU A 358 8.92 9.15 15.80
C GLU A 358 8.53 10.60 16.15
N GLN A 359 7.26 10.83 16.48
CA GLN A 359 6.74 12.14 16.82
C GLN A 359 7.22 12.65 18.19
N GLN A 360 7.28 11.78 19.21
CA GLN A 360 7.86 12.10 20.52
C GLN A 360 9.33 12.52 20.40
N ALA A 361 10.10 11.81 19.57
CA ALA A 361 11.49 12.17 19.31
C ALA A 361 11.63 13.53 18.61
N LEU A 362 10.79 13.81 17.60
CA LEU A 362 10.78 15.12 16.93
C LEU A 362 10.40 16.25 17.89
N ASP A 363 9.46 16.03 18.81
CA ASP A 363 9.08 17.03 19.81
C ASP A 363 10.15 17.23 20.89
N CYS A 364 10.86 16.17 21.28
CA CYS A 364 12.04 16.27 22.14
C CYS A 364 13.13 17.11 21.45
N LEU A 365 13.42 16.83 20.18
CA LEU A 365 14.43 17.55 19.40
C LEU A 365 14.09 19.03 19.20
N LYS A 366 12.81 19.39 19.03
CA LYS A 366 12.37 20.79 18.95
C LYS A 366 12.77 21.60 20.20
N ASN A 367 12.85 20.96 21.36
CA ASN A 367 13.16 21.60 22.64
C ASN A 367 14.62 21.39 23.08
N ALA A 368 15.39 20.58 22.35
CA ALA A 368 16.78 20.27 22.66
C ALA A 368 17.67 21.50 22.38
N LYS A 369 18.43 21.94 23.37
CA LYS A 369 19.31 23.12 23.26
C LYS A 369 20.74 22.74 22.93
N THR A 370 21.17 21.53 23.30
CA THR A 370 22.54 21.05 23.10
C THR A 370 22.58 19.78 22.24
N GLU A 371 23.74 19.48 21.66
CA GLU A 371 23.97 18.21 20.95
C GLU A 371 23.84 16.99 21.88
N ALA A 372 24.09 17.16 23.18
CA ALA A 372 23.86 16.12 24.18
C ALA A 372 22.36 15.85 24.36
N ASP A 373 21.53 16.91 24.42
CA ASP A 373 20.07 16.79 24.48
C ASP A 373 19.51 16.11 23.23
N LYS A 374 20.02 16.48 22.05
CA LYS A 374 19.61 15.84 20.78
C LYS A 374 19.94 14.36 20.75
N LYS A 375 21.16 13.98 21.15
CA LYS A 375 21.57 12.57 21.27
C LYS A 375 20.67 11.81 22.23
N ARG A 376 20.27 12.43 23.35
CA ARG A 376 19.33 11.84 24.31
C ARG A 376 17.95 11.59 23.69
N CYS A 377 17.42 12.54 22.92
CA CYS A 377 16.11 12.40 22.24
C CYS A 377 16.04 11.24 21.25
N VAL A 378 17.18 10.81 20.71
CA VAL A 378 17.24 9.77 19.67
C VAL A 378 17.93 8.48 20.10
N LYS A 379 18.42 8.40 21.35
CA LYS A 379 19.23 7.28 21.86
C LYS A 379 18.46 5.96 21.89
N ASP A 380 17.19 6.03 22.25
CA ASP A 380 16.34 4.85 22.46
C ASP A 380 15.46 4.54 21.25
N LEU A 381 15.70 5.19 20.11
CA LEU A 381 14.99 4.91 18.87
C LEU A 381 15.60 3.71 18.13
N PRO A 382 14.79 2.96 17.37
CA PRO A 382 15.29 2.06 16.32
C PRO A 382 16.22 2.81 15.36
N LYS A 383 17.32 2.20 14.93
CA LYS A 383 18.34 2.87 14.07
C LYS A 383 17.76 3.49 12.80
N ASP A 384 16.79 2.83 12.17
CA ASP A 384 16.13 3.36 10.97
C ASP A 384 15.25 4.57 11.29
N LEU A 385 14.54 4.55 12.41
CA LEU A 385 13.77 5.70 12.90
C LEU A 385 14.70 6.84 13.32
N GLN A 386 15.84 6.53 13.94
CA GLN A 386 16.86 7.50 14.34
C GLN A 386 17.35 8.31 13.14
N LYS A 387 17.78 7.62 12.07
CA LYS A 387 18.23 8.25 10.81
C LYS A 387 17.12 9.11 10.20
N LYS A 388 15.88 8.60 10.19
CA LYS A 388 14.71 9.30 9.63
C LYS A 388 14.36 10.57 10.40
N VAL A 389 14.35 10.51 11.73
CA VAL A 389 14.06 11.64 12.62
C VAL A 389 15.13 12.73 12.48
N LEU A 390 16.41 12.35 12.52
CA LEU A 390 17.53 13.28 12.33
C LEU A 390 17.53 13.93 10.93
N ALA A 391 17.17 13.17 9.89
CA ALA A 391 17.05 13.72 8.55
C ALA A 391 15.88 14.74 8.46
N LYS A 392 14.74 14.46 9.11
CA LYS A 392 13.60 15.40 9.17
C LYS A 392 13.91 16.68 9.94
N GLU A 393 14.64 16.59 11.05
CA GLU A 393 15.10 17.74 11.81
C GLU A 393 16.10 18.59 11.00
N SER A 394 17.06 17.94 10.36
CA SER A 394 18.05 18.58 9.49
C SER A 394 17.40 19.29 8.29
N LEU A 395 16.38 18.67 7.67
CA LEU A 395 15.55 19.31 6.64
C LEU A 395 14.81 20.54 7.17
N LYS A 396 14.31 20.50 8.41
CA LYS A 396 13.64 21.65 9.03
C LYS A 396 14.62 22.80 9.27
N ALA A 397 15.80 22.52 9.81
CA ALA A 397 16.86 23.52 9.99
C ALA A 397 17.31 24.15 8.65
N TYR A 398 17.42 23.33 7.60
CA TYR A 398 17.67 23.81 6.25
C TYR A 398 16.58 24.75 5.76
N LYS A 399 15.30 24.41 5.94
CA LYS A 399 14.17 25.28 5.57
C LYS A 399 14.17 26.61 6.31
N ASP A 400 14.39 26.56 7.63
CA ASP A 400 14.47 27.77 8.45
C ASP A 400 15.63 28.68 8.00
N CYS A 401 16.79 28.10 7.65
CA CYS A 401 17.91 28.84 7.07
C CYS A 401 17.57 29.43 5.69
N VAL A 402 17.00 28.63 4.77
CA VAL A 402 16.65 29.08 3.42
C VAL A 402 15.61 30.20 3.43
N SER A 403 14.68 30.17 4.38
CA SER A 403 13.68 31.22 4.56
C SER A 403 14.28 32.58 4.94
N ARG A 404 15.47 32.58 5.56
CA ARG A 404 16.19 33.80 5.99
C ARG A 404 17.26 34.23 4.99
N ALA A 405 17.68 33.33 4.10
CA ALA A 405 18.71 33.57 3.11
C ALA A 405 18.26 34.56 2.02
N ARG A 406 19.03 35.63 1.84
CA ARG A 406 18.75 36.76 0.95
C ARG A 406 19.27 36.57 -0.47
N ASN A 407 20.19 35.64 -0.70
CA ASN A 407 20.78 35.39 -2.01
C ASN A 407 21.07 33.90 -2.26
N GLU A 408 21.41 33.55 -3.50
CA GLU A 408 21.68 32.18 -3.92
C GLU A 408 22.91 31.57 -3.22
N LYS A 409 23.88 32.41 -2.81
CA LYS A 409 25.09 31.96 -2.09
C LYS A 409 24.73 31.52 -0.67
N GLU A 410 23.96 32.34 0.07
CA GLU A 410 23.45 32.01 1.41
C GLU A 410 22.55 30.77 1.39
N LYS A 411 21.71 30.60 0.35
CA LYS A 411 20.90 29.38 0.17
C LYS A 411 21.76 28.13 -0.04
N LYS A 412 22.87 28.24 -0.77
CA LYS A 412 23.86 27.15 -0.91
C LYS A 412 24.61 26.88 0.39
N GLU A 413 24.84 27.89 1.22
CA GLU A 413 25.41 27.68 2.56
C GLU A 413 24.47 26.94 3.49
N CYS A 414 23.14 27.17 3.38
CA CYS A 414 22.16 26.39 4.11
C CYS A 414 22.23 24.89 3.79
N GLU A 415 22.61 24.47 2.57
CA GLU A 415 22.79 23.06 2.23
C GLU A 415 23.92 22.38 3.03
N LYS A 416 24.83 23.15 3.66
CA LYS A 416 25.84 22.63 4.59
C LYS A 416 25.21 22.13 5.91
N LEU A 417 24.01 22.60 6.26
CA LEU A 417 23.26 22.16 7.45
C LEU A 417 22.61 20.77 7.28
N LEU A 418 22.58 20.25 6.05
CA LEU A 418 21.95 18.97 5.74
C LEU A 418 22.86 17.79 6.07
N THR A 419 22.35 16.80 6.80
CA THR A 419 22.99 15.48 6.92
C THR A 419 23.03 14.77 5.55
N PRO A 420 23.93 13.80 5.31
CA PRO A 420 23.96 13.04 4.06
C PRO A 420 22.60 12.42 3.69
N GLU A 421 21.90 11.87 4.68
CA GLU A 421 20.55 11.34 4.54
C GLU A 421 19.52 12.42 4.21
N ALA A 422 19.59 13.58 4.85
CA ALA A 422 18.70 14.71 4.55
C ALA A 422 18.95 15.29 3.16
N LYS A 423 20.21 15.36 2.71
CA LYS A 423 20.58 15.74 1.33
C LYS A 423 19.97 14.78 0.33
N LYS A 424 20.05 13.46 0.60
CA LYS A 424 19.47 12.44 -0.26
C LYS A 424 17.94 12.58 -0.36
N LEU A 425 17.25 12.77 0.77
CA LEU A 425 15.80 12.99 0.80
C LEU A 425 15.39 14.29 0.08
N LEU A 426 16.14 15.37 0.28
CA LEU A 426 15.90 16.64 -0.39
C LEU A 426 16.10 16.51 -1.91
N GLU A 427 17.18 15.85 -2.34
CA GLU A 427 17.46 15.61 -3.76
C GLU A 427 16.40 14.70 -4.40
N GLU A 428 15.95 13.68 -3.70
CA GLU A 428 14.86 12.81 -4.15
C GLU A 428 13.55 13.59 -4.29
N ALA A 429 13.23 14.44 -3.31
CA ALA A 429 12.06 15.31 -3.37
C ALA A 429 12.19 16.37 -4.49
N LYS A 430 13.36 16.98 -4.69
CA LYS A 430 13.64 17.92 -5.81
C LYS A 430 13.49 17.23 -7.16
N LYS A 431 13.97 15.98 -7.31
CA LYS A 431 13.80 15.17 -8.53
C LYS A 431 12.34 14.82 -8.79
N SER A 432 11.61 14.47 -7.73
CA SER A 432 10.18 14.18 -7.81
C SER A 432 9.36 15.42 -8.21
N VAL A 433 9.66 16.60 -7.64
CA VAL A 433 9.07 17.88 -8.07
C VAL A 433 9.44 18.17 -9.52
N LYS A 434 10.69 17.98 -9.93
CA LYS A 434 11.12 18.19 -11.32
C LYS A 434 10.36 17.28 -12.29
N ALA A 435 10.23 15.99 -11.97
CA ALA A 435 9.48 15.03 -12.78
C ALA A 435 8.00 15.42 -12.90
N TYR A 436 7.39 15.91 -11.81
CA TYR A 436 6.05 16.46 -11.81
C TYR A 436 5.93 17.68 -12.76
N LEU A 437 6.83 18.66 -12.65
CA LEU A 437 6.82 19.85 -13.50
C LEU A 437 7.03 19.52 -14.98
N ASP A 438 7.94 18.59 -15.29
CA ASP A 438 8.19 18.10 -16.65
C ASP A 438 6.94 17.38 -17.20
N CYS A 439 6.29 16.53 -16.40
CA CYS A 439 5.03 15.86 -16.76
C CYS A 439 3.91 16.86 -17.03
N VAL A 440 3.70 17.82 -16.11
CA VAL A 440 2.68 18.87 -16.25
C VAL A 440 2.90 19.73 -17.49
N SER A 441 4.15 19.99 -17.88
CA SER A 441 4.48 20.75 -19.09
C SER A 441 4.08 20.05 -20.39
N GLN A 442 3.96 18.72 -20.35
CA GLN A 442 3.58 17.87 -21.49
C GLN A 442 2.08 17.53 -21.49
N ALA A 443 1.42 17.61 -20.33
CA ALA A 443 0.01 17.33 -20.18
C ALA A 443 -0.87 18.31 -20.98
N LYS A 444 -1.85 17.76 -21.70
CA LYS A 444 -2.78 18.48 -22.57
C LYS A 444 -4.10 18.81 -21.87
N ASN A 445 -4.48 18.06 -20.84
CA ASN A 445 -5.73 18.24 -20.12
C ASN A 445 -5.53 18.14 -18.59
N GLU A 446 -6.57 18.50 -17.83
CA GLU A 446 -6.52 18.51 -16.37
C GLU A 446 -6.44 17.09 -15.76
N ALA A 447 -6.91 16.08 -16.49
CA ALA A 447 -6.83 14.69 -16.05
C ALA A 447 -5.39 14.15 -16.09
N GLU A 448 -4.64 14.44 -17.17
CA GLU A 448 -3.22 14.11 -17.31
C GLU A 448 -2.37 14.85 -16.27
N LYS A 449 -2.71 16.12 -15.95
CA LYS A 449 -2.04 16.86 -14.87
C LYS A 449 -2.28 16.24 -13.49
N LYS A 450 -3.49 15.75 -13.21
CA LYS A 450 -3.79 15.00 -11.98
C LYS A 450 -3.02 13.69 -11.93
N GLU A 451 -2.82 13.03 -13.06
CA GLU A 451 -2.00 11.82 -13.13
C GLU A 451 -0.53 12.12 -12.81
N CYS A 452 0.00 13.28 -13.21
CA CYS A 452 1.35 13.71 -12.83
C CYS A 452 1.52 13.84 -11.30
N GLU A 453 0.47 14.12 -10.52
CA GLU A 453 0.58 14.22 -9.05
C GLU A 453 0.94 12.88 -8.39
N LYS A 454 0.74 11.75 -9.08
CA LYS A 454 1.18 10.42 -8.63
C LYS A 454 2.71 10.29 -8.60
N LEU A 455 3.43 11.14 -9.34
CA LEU A 455 4.90 11.20 -9.35
C LEU A 455 5.47 11.86 -8.09
N LEU A 456 4.64 12.53 -7.28
CA LEU A 456 5.07 13.27 -6.11
C LEU A 456 5.12 12.40 -4.85
N THR A 457 6.30 12.32 -4.23
CA THR A 457 6.45 11.79 -2.87
C THR A 457 5.79 12.74 -1.85
N PRO A 458 5.41 12.28 -0.64
CA PRO A 458 4.84 13.15 0.39
C PRO A 458 5.73 14.36 0.72
N GLU A 459 7.04 14.17 0.76
CA GLU A 459 8.04 15.22 0.95
C GLU A 459 8.08 16.19 -0.24
N ALA A 460 7.98 15.69 -1.49
CA ALA A 460 7.90 16.50 -2.69
C ALA A 460 6.61 17.33 -2.75
N LYS A 461 5.47 16.79 -2.33
CA LYS A 461 4.20 17.52 -2.21
C LYS A 461 4.32 18.70 -1.24
N LYS A 462 4.96 18.48 -0.08
CA LYS A 462 5.22 19.56 0.89
C LYS A 462 6.10 20.66 0.32
N LEU A 463 7.19 20.29 -0.38
CA LEU A 463 8.05 21.28 -1.06
C LEU A 463 7.30 22.03 -2.16
N LEU A 464 6.42 21.35 -2.89
CA LEU A 464 5.61 21.97 -3.94
C LEU A 464 4.59 22.97 -3.38
N GLU A 465 3.89 22.62 -2.29
CA GLU A 465 2.95 23.53 -1.62
C GLU A 465 3.66 24.76 -1.04
N GLU A 466 4.81 24.58 -0.40
CA GLU A 466 5.63 25.69 0.11
C GLU A 466 6.11 26.61 -1.03
N ALA A 467 6.46 26.04 -2.18
CA ALA A 467 6.80 26.81 -3.37
C ALA A 467 5.59 27.57 -3.96
N LYS A 468 4.38 27.03 -3.88
CA LYS A 468 3.13 27.73 -4.25
C LYS A 468 2.83 28.88 -3.30
N GLU A 469 3.01 28.69 -1.98
CA GLU A 469 2.84 29.76 -0.98
C GLU A 469 3.85 30.89 -1.17
N SER A 470 5.14 30.55 -1.38
CA SER A 470 6.20 31.51 -1.71
C SER A 470 5.87 32.31 -2.98
N LEU A 471 5.33 31.65 -4.01
CA LEU A 471 4.91 32.29 -5.25
C LEU A 471 3.70 33.21 -5.06
N LYS A 472 2.74 32.83 -4.21
CA LYS A 472 1.59 33.67 -3.85
C LYS A 472 2.06 34.94 -3.11
N ALA A 473 2.92 34.78 -2.10
CA ALA A 473 3.51 35.90 -1.37
C ALA A 473 4.29 36.86 -2.30
N TYR A 474 5.04 36.31 -3.26
CA TYR A 474 5.71 37.10 -4.28
C TYR A 474 4.72 37.91 -5.14
N LYS A 475 3.68 37.28 -5.69
CA LYS A 475 2.68 37.98 -6.52
C LYS A 475 1.95 39.07 -5.75
N ASP A 476 1.59 38.81 -4.49
CA ASP A 476 0.94 39.78 -3.61
C ASP A 476 1.86 40.98 -3.34
N CYS A 477 3.15 40.74 -3.08
CA CYS A 477 4.16 41.78 -2.91
C CYS A 477 4.34 42.62 -4.19
N VAL A 478 4.51 41.97 -5.35
CA VAL A 478 4.69 42.66 -6.65
C VAL A 478 3.48 43.50 -7.03
N SER A 479 2.26 43.06 -6.67
CA SER A 479 1.03 43.80 -6.92
C SER A 479 0.96 45.14 -6.16
N ARG A 480 1.68 45.23 -5.03
CA ARG A 480 1.73 46.42 -4.16
C ARG A 480 2.97 47.29 -4.40
N ALA A 481 3.98 46.76 -5.08
CA ALA A 481 5.22 47.45 -5.37
C ALA A 481 4.99 48.60 -6.38
N ARG A 482 5.38 49.81 -6.00
CA ARG A 482 5.25 51.04 -6.80
C ARG A 482 6.45 51.31 -7.69
N ASN A 483 7.60 50.69 -7.40
CA ASN A 483 8.84 50.91 -8.13
C ASN A 483 9.66 49.62 -8.31
N GLU A 484 10.69 49.68 -9.15
CA GLU A 484 11.54 48.54 -9.49
C GLU A 484 12.44 48.07 -8.33
N LYS A 485 12.72 48.94 -7.35
CA LYS A 485 13.48 48.58 -6.15
C LYS A 485 12.64 47.70 -5.23
N GLU A 486 11.38 48.06 -5.02
CA GLU A 486 10.41 47.28 -4.25
C GLU A 486 10.12 45.92 -4.90
N LYS A 487 10.01 45.86 -6.25
CA LYS A 487 9.90 44.59 -6.97
C LYS A 487 11.11 43.68 -6.76
N LYS A 488 12.32 44.23 -6.79
CA LYS A 488 13.55 43.48 -6.46
C LYS A 488 13.57 42.97 -5.02
N GLU A 489 12.96 43.70 -4.08
CA GLU A 489 12.79 43.21 -2.71
C GLU A 489 11.81 42.05 -2.64
N CYS A 490 10.72 42.09 -3.42
CA CYS A 490 9.77 40.97 -3.52
C CYS A 490 10.44 39.68 -4.02
N GLU A 491 11.44 39.76 -4.92
CA GLU A 491 12.17 38.58 -5.41
C GLU A 491 12.82 37.75 -4.29
N LYS A 492 13.09 38.36 -3.13
CA LYS A 492 13.63 37.68 -1.93
C LYS A 492 12.64 36.64 -1.38
N LEU A 493 11.34 36.82 -1.63
CA LEU A 493 10.27 35.90 -1.21
C LEU A 493 10.27 34.60 -2.03
N LEU A 494 10.92 34.57 -3.21
CA LEU A 494 10.93 33.40 -4.07
C LEU A 494 11.99 32.37 -3.64
N THR A 495 11.54 31.16 -3.31
CA THR A 495 12.41 29.98 -3.22
C THR A 495 12.90 29.56 -4.62
N PRO A 496 14.02 28.81 -4.74
CA PRO A 496 14.47 28.28 -6.04
C PRO A 496 13.38 27.46 -6.76
N GLU A 497 12.61 26.68 -6.02
CA GLU A 497 11.47 25.90 -6.51
C GLU A 497 10.32 26.82 -6.96
N ALA A 498 10.01 27.88 -6.21
CA ALA A 498 9.01 28.88 -6.60
C ALA A 498 9.42 29.65 -7.87
N LYS A 499 10.71 29.97 -8.05
CA LYS A 499 11.22 30.57 -9.29
C LYS A 499 10.99 29.66 -10.49
N LYS A 500 11.21 28.36 -10.36
CA LYS A 500 10.95 27.38 -11.43
C LYS A 500 9.45 27.25 -11.74
N LEU A 501 8.60 27.24 -10.71
CA LEU A 501 7.14 27.29 -10.89
C LEU A 501 6.69 28.57 -11.61
N LEU A 502 7.25 29.71 -11.23
CA LEU A 502 6.94 31.00 -11.84
C LEU A 502 7.41 31.05 -13.30
N GLU A 503 8.61 30.54 -13.60
CA GLU A 503 9.13 30.38 -14.97
C GLU A 503 8.18 29.53 -15.83
N GLN A 504 7.67 28.42 -15.28
CA GLN A 504 6.73 27.53 -15.99
C GLN A 504 5.35 28.18 -16.20
N GLN A 505 4.78 28.84 -15.19
CA GLN A 505 3.51 29.56 -15.32
C GLN A 505 3.59 30.65 -16.39
N ALA A 506 4.73 31.35 -16.49
CA ALA A 506 4.95 32.35 -17.51
C ALA A 506 5.02 31.72 -18.92
N LEU A 507 5.75 30.61 -19.08
CA LEU A 507 5.83 29.88 -20.35
C LEU A 507 4.47 29.31 -20.79
N ASP A 508 3.65 28.82 -19.86
CA ASP A 508 2.30 28.32 -20.15
C ASP A 508 1.35 29.47 -20.53
N CYS A 509 1.45 30.62 -19.87
CA CYS A 509 0.70 31.82 -20.23
C CYS A 509 1.07 32.27 -21.65
N LEU A 510 2.37 32.35 -21.96
CA LEU A 510 2.89 32.74 -23.26
C LEU A 510 2.47 31.79 -24.39
N LYS A 511 2.45 30.47 -24.12
CA LYS A 511 1.97 29.46 -25.07
C LYS A 511 0.52 29.70 -25.53
N ASN A 512 -0.32 30.30 -24.68
CA ASN A 512 -1.72 30.58 -24.95
C ASN A 512 -2.00 32.03 -25.40
N ALA A 513 -1.01 32.91 -25.29
CA ALA A 513 -1.13 34.31 -25.69
C ALA A 513 -1.17 34.45 -27.21
N LYS A 514 -2.18 35.16 -27.72
CA LYS A 514 -2.38 35.39 -29.17
C LYS A 514 -1.87 36.75 -29.62
N THR A 515 -1.78 37.71 -28.70
CA THR A 515 -1.38 39.10 -28.97
C THR A 515 -0.14 39.51 -28.20
N GLU A 516 0.60 40.50 -28.72
CA GLU A 516 1.75 41.09 -28.02
C GLU A 516 1.35 41.74 -26.68
N ALA A 517 0.11 42.22 -26.55
CA ALA A 517 -0.41 42.73 -25.29
C ALA A 517 -0.59 41.61 -24.23
N GLU A 518 -1.08 40.43 -24.62
CA GLU A 518 -1.18 39.26 -23.75
C GLU A 518 0.20 38.72 -23.36
N LYS A 519 1.15 38.68 -24.31
CA LYS A 519 2.53 38.27 -24.02
C LYS A 519 3.18 39.18 -22.99
N LYS A 520 3.05 40.51 -23.16
CA LYS A 520 3.53 41.51 -22.19
C LYS A 520 2.90 41.31 -20.81
N ARG A 521 1.62 40.93 -20.75
CA ARG A 521 0.92 40.62 -19.49
C ARG A 521 1.51 39.38 -18.80
N CYS A 522 1.81 38.32 -19.55
CA CYS A 522 2.41 37.09 -19.02
C CYS A 522 3.78 37.31 -18.35
N VAL A 523 4.52 38.33 -18.79
CA VAL A 523 5.89 38.60 -18.32
C VAL A 523 6.03 39.82 -17.42
N LYS A 524 4.94 40.56 -17.17
CA LYS A 524 4.95 41.85 -16.45
C LYS A 524 5.42 41.74 -14.99
N ASP A 525 5.08 40.62 -14.34
CA ASP A 525 5.33 40.39 -12.91
C ASP A 525 6.53 39.48 -12.67
N LEU A 526 7.32 39.19 -13.70
CA LEU A 526 8.54 38.37 -13.58
C LEU A 526 9.73 39.23 -13.14
N PRO A 527 10.66 38.65 -12.34
CA PRO A 527 11.99 39.20 -12.14
C PRO A 527 12.68 39.47 -13.48
N LYS A 528 13.42 40.58 -13.63
CA LYS A 528 14.02 40.96 -14.94
C LYS A 528 14.87 39.86 -15.57
N ASP A 529 15.65 39.15 -14.76
CA ASP A 529 16.49 38.05 -15.23
C ASP A 529 15.66 36.85 -15.69
N LEU A 530 14.57 36.52 -14.97
CA LEU A 530 13.62 35.49 -15.39
C LEU A 530 12.82 35.92 -16.62
N GLN A 531 12.50 37.19 -16.75
CA GLN A 531 11.79 37.76 -17.89
C GLN A 531 12.60 37.54 -19.18
N LYS A 532 13.88 37.93 -19.16
CA LYS A 532 14.81 37.71 -20.29
C LYS A 532 14.94 36.22 -20.62
N LYS A 533 15.08 35.38 -19.61
CA LYS A 533 15.20 33.92 -19.77
C LYS A 533 13.95 33.28 -20.39
N VAL A 534 12.75 33.64 -19.90
CA VAL A 534 11.47 33.12 -20.39
C VAL A 534 11.22 33.55 -21.84
N LEU A 535 11.46 34.83 -22.15
CA LEU A 535 11.31 35.36 -23.51
C LEU A 535 12.30 34.71 -24.49
N ALA A 536 13.55 34.47 -24.06
CA ALA A 536 14.54 33.78 -24.87
C ALA A 536 14.14 32.31 -25.13
N LYS A 537 13.61 31.60 -24.12
CA LYS A 537 13.08 30.23 -24.28
C LYS A 537 11.86 30.14 -25.19
N GLU A 538 10.95 31.11 -25.12
CA GLU A 538 9.80 31.20 -26.01
C GLU A 538 10.24 31.47 -27.46
N SER A 539 11.19 32.40 -27.66
CA SER A 539 11.77 32.70 -28.97
C SER A 539 12.49 31.50 -29.59
N VAL A 540 13.29 30.75 -28.81
CA VAL A 540 13.89 29.46 -29.26
C VAL A 540 12.81 28.46 -29.65
N LYS A 541 11.73 28.35 -28.87
CA LYS A 541 10.62 27.45 -29.19
C LYS A 541 9.91 27.84 -30.50
N ALA A 542 9.63 29.13 -30.69
CA ALA A 542 9.01 29.64 -31.92
C ALA A 542 9.90 29.39 -33.14
N TYR A 543 11.22 29.58 -33.00
CA TYR A 543 12.20 29.20 -34.02
C TYR A 543 12.14 27.71 -34.35
N LEU A 544 12.16 26.84 -33.33
CA LEU A 544 12.08 25.40 -33.52
C LEU A 544 10.77 24.99 -34.20
N ASP A 545 9.64 25.55 -33.81
CA ASP A 545 8.34 25.27 -34.43
C ASP A 545 8.32 25.73 -35.90
N CYS A 546 8.89 26.90 -36.21
CA CYS A 546 9.07 27.40 -37.59
C CYS A 546 9.97 26.47 -38.42
N VAL A 547 11.15 26.11 -37.90
CA VAL A 547 12.13 25.22 -38.57
C VAL A 547 11.58 23.82 -38.79
N SER A 548 10.63 23.36 -37.95
CA SER A 548 9.97 22.07 -38.15
C SER A 548 9.01 22.07 -39.35
N ARG A 549 8.49 23.23 -39.75
CA ARG A 549 7.58 23.42 -40.88
C ARG A 549 8.29 23.84 -42.17
N ALA A 550 9.47 24.44 -42.04
CA ALA A 550 10.29 24.86 -43.17
C ALA A 550 10.68 23.67 -44.07
N ARG A 551 10.43 23.81 -45.37
CA ARG A 551 10.68 22.81 -46.41
C ARG A 551 12.04 22.99 -47.08
N ASN A 552 12.61 24.19 -47.03
CA ASN A 552 13.89 24.53 -47.66
C ASN A 552 14.77 25.39 -46.75
N GLU A 553 16.03 25.59 -47.16
CA GLU A 553 17.02 26.34 -46.37
C GLU A 553 16.73 27.85 -46.33
N LYS A 554 16.00 28.38 -47.32
CA LYS A 554 15.59 29.79 -47.34
C LYS A 554 14.55 30.07 -46.26
N GLU A 555 13.54 29.22 -46.12
CA GLU A 555 12.52 29.27 -45.06
C GLU A 555 13.14 29.11 -43.67
N LYS A 556 14.19 28.27 -43.52
CA LYS A 556 14.91 28.16 -42.24
C LYS A 556 15.66 29.44 -41.87
N LYS A 557 16.29 30.10 -42.86
CA LYS A 557 16.94 31.41 -42.65
C LYS A 557 15.93 32.49 -42.29
N GLU A 558 14.70 32.42 -42.80
CA GLU A 558 13.62 33.31 -42.35
C GLU A 558 13.19 33.03 -40.90
N CYS A 559 13.18 31.78 -40.47
CA CYS A 559 12.92 31.44 -39.07
C CYS A 559 13.96 32.06 -38.10
N GLU A 560 15.22 32.25 -38.52
CA GLU A 560 16.26 32.87 -37.68
C GLU A 560 15.93 34.33 -37.31
N LYS A 561 15.06 35.00 -38.08
CA LYS A 561 14.56 36.34 -37.76
C LYS A 561 13.66 36.37 -36.51
N LEU A 562 13.16 35.20 -36.08
CA LEU A 562 12.37 35.04 -34.86
C LEU A 562 13.22 35.02 -33.57
N LEU A 563 14.55 34.91 -33.72
CA LEU A 563 15.47 34.78 -32.60
C LEU A 563 15.97 36.16 -32.11
N THR A 564 15.76 36.44 -30.82
CA THR A 564 16.46 37.53 -30.11
C THR A 564 17.94 37.20 -29.93
N PRO A 565 18.82 38.20 -29.69
CA PRO A 565 20.25 37.93 -29.41
C PRO A 565 20.47 36.94 -28.25
N GLU A 566 19.67 37.05 -27.19
CA GLU A 566 19.69 36.13 -26.05
C GLU A 566 19.19 34.73 -26.43
N ALA A 567 18.16 34.63 -27.30
CA ALA A 567 17.68 33.36 -27.82
C ALA A 567 18.72 32.67 -28.73
N LYS A 568 19.46 33.44 -29.53
CA LYS A 568 20.57 32.91 -30.34
C LYS A 568 21.65 32.31 -29.44
N LYS A 569 22.02 33.01 -28.36
CA LYS A 569 22.98 32.48 -27.38
C LYS A 569 22.49 31.19 -26.72
N LEU A 570 21.23 31.14 -26.26
CA LEU A 570 20.63 29.91 -25.71
C LEU A 570 20.55 28.77 -26.74
N LEU A 571 20.29 29.09 -28.01
CA LEU A 571 20.26 28.12 -29.08
C LEU A 571 21.64 27.54 -29.37
N GLU A 572 22.70 28.36 -29.35
CA GLU A 572 24.08 27.89 -29.47
C GLU A 572 24.50 27.04 -28.27
N GLU A 573 24.19 27.44 -27.03
CA GLU A 573 24.42 26.62 -25.83
C GLU A 573 23.69 25.25 -25.93
N ALA A 574 22.48 25.25 -26.51
CA ALA A 574 21.73 24.01 -26.75
C ALA A 574 22.35 23.14 -27.85
N LYS A 575 22.92 23.74 -28.91
CA LYS A 575 23.67 23.02 -29.96
C LYS A 575 24.97 22.44 -29.43
N GLU A 576 25.69 23.17 -28.58
CA GLU A 576 26.91 22.68 -27.90
C GLU A 576 26.57 21.52 -26.95
N SER A 577 25.51 21.65 -26.15
CA SER A 577 25.00 20.57 -25.29
C SER A 577 24.61 19.33 -26.11
N LEU A 578 23.98 19.52 -27.27
CA LEU A 578 23.64 18.44 -28.18
C LEU A 578 24.88 17.78 -28.80
N LYS A 579 25.90 18.58 -29.15
CA LYS A 579 27.18 18.10 -29.65
C LYS A 579 27.90 17.26 -28.59
N ALA A 580 28.01 17.77 -27.36
CA ALA A 580 28.58 17.04 -26.23
C ALA A 580 27.84 15.72 -25.94
N TYR A 581 26.51 15.71 -26.09
CA TYR A 581 25.72 14.49 -26.00
C TYR A 581 26.06 13.48 -27.11
N LYS A 582 26.13 13.92 -28.37
CA LYS A 582 26.50 13.05 -29.51
C LYS A 582 27.92 12.51 -29.38
N ASP A 583 28.87 13.34 -28.94
CA ASP A 583 30.25 12.96 -28.70
C ASP A 583 30.33 11.90 -27.57
N CYS A 584 29.63 12.14 -26.46
CA CYS A 584 29.51 11.17 -25.36
C CYS A 584 28.90 9.83 -25.82
N LEU A 585 27.82 9.89 -26.62
CA LEU A 585 27.17 8.69 -27.15
C LEU A 585 28.07 7.88 -28.09
N SER A 586 28.91 8.55 -28.88
CA SER A 586 29.85 7.88 -29.79
C SER A 586 30.89 7.05 -29.02
N GLN A 587 31.18 7.43 -27.77
CA GLN A 587 32.12 6.76 -26.89
C GLN A 587 31.45 5.75 -25.95
N ALA A 588 30.12 5.84 -25.77
CA ALA A 588 29.38 5.00 -24.83
C ALA A 588 29.25 3.55 -25.31
N ARG A 589 29.81 2.62 -24.52
CA ARG A 589 29.88 1.18 -24.81
C ARG A 589 28.68 0.40 -24.28
N ASN A 590 27.91 0.98 -23.35
CA ASN A 590 26.75 0.33 -22.74
C ASN A 590 25.58 1.31 -22.50
N GLU A 591 24.40 0.78 -22.20
CA GLU A 591 23.18 1.57 -22.00
C GLU A 591 23.23 2.46 -20.73
N GLU A 592 24.10 2.14 -19.77
CA GLU A 592 24.29 2.94 -18.54
C GLU A 592 25.09 4.21 -18.83
N GLU A 593 26.17 4.10 -19.59
CA GLU A 593 26.94 5.23 -20.12
C GLU A 593 26.08 6.10 -21.05
N ARG A 594 25.26 5.49 -21.91
CA ARG A 594 24.29 6.23 -22.75
C ARG A 594 23.29 7.04 -21.91
N ARG A 595 22.78 6.46 -20.82
CA ARG A 595 21.91 7.18 -19.86
C ARG A 595 22.67 8.27 -19.10
N ALA A 596 23.96 8.09 -18.84
CA ALA A 596 24.79 9.14 -18.26
C ALA A 596 24.94 10.31 -19.25
N CYS A 597 25.10 10.04 -20.55
CA CYS A 597 25.15 11.07 -21.60
C CYS A 597 23.87 11.91 -21.66
N GLU A 598 22.68 11.33 -21.43
CA GLU A 598 21.41 12.09 -21.41
C GLU A 598 21.36 13.21 -20.36
N LYS A 599 22.24 13.17 -19.34
CA LYS A 599 22.38 14.24 -18.34
C LYS A 599 23.07 15.49 -18.89
N LEU A 600 23.81 15.36 -20.00
CA LEU A 600 24.46 16.47 -20.70
C LEU A 600 23.48 17.33 -21.50
N LEU A 601 22.30 16.78 -21.82
CA LEU A 601 21.28 17.48 -22.60
C LEU A 601 20.49 18.47 -21.75
N THR A 602 20.56 19.75 -22.13
CA THR A 602 19.62 20.78 -21.66
C THR A 602 18.19 20.52 -22.19
N PRO A 603 17.14 21.07 -21.56
CA PRO A 603 15.77 20.94 -22.07
C PRO A 603 15.61 21.41 -23.52
N GLU A 604 16.32 22.47 -23.90
CA GLU A 604 16.35 23.03 -25.25
C GLU A 604 17.10 22.10 -26.22
N ALA A 605 18.23 21.50 -25.80
CA ALA A 605 18.97 20.50 -26.58
C ALA A 605 18.15 19.23 -26.82
N ARG A 606 17.32 18.81 -25.84
CA ARG A 606 16.38 17.68 -26.01
C ARG A 606 15.36 17.95 -27.10
N LYS A 607 14.83 19.17 -27.19
CA LYS A 607 13.89 19.55 -28.26
C LYS A 607 14.58 19.57 -29.63
N LEU A 608 15.81 20.07 -29.70
CA LEU A 608 16.63 19.99 -30.92
C LEU A 608 16.85 18.54 -31.36
N LEU A 609 17.23 17.67 -30.43
CA LEU A 609 17.42 16.24 -30.68
C LEU A 609 16.11 15.59 -31.16
N GLU A 610 14.97 15.90 -30.53
CA GLU A 610 13.66 15.37 -30.94
C GLU A 610 13.31 15.79 -32.38
N GLN A 611 13.66 17.01 -32.78
CA GLN A 611 13.45 17.47 -34.15
C GLN A 611 14.37 16.77 -35.16
N GLU A 612 15.65 16.62 -34.84
CA GLU A 612 16.59 15.85 -35.67
C GLU A 612 16.13 14.39 -35.83
N VAL A 613 15.65 13.79 -34.74
CA VAL A 613 15.06 12.45 -34.72
C VAL A 613 13.83 12.37 -35.63
N LYS A 614 12.87 13.30 -35.50
CA LYS A 614 11.67 13.35 -36.36
C LYS A 614 12.03 13.53 -37.83
N LYS A 615 13.02 14.37 -38.16
CA LYS A 615 13.51 14.57 -39.53
C LYS A 615 14.17 13.30 -40.08
N SER A 616 15.02 12.65 -39.28
CA SER A 616 15.67 11.38 -39.63
C SER A 616 14.65 10.26 -39.87
N VAL A 617 13.63 10.13 -39.01
CA VAL A 617 12.54 9.17 -39.21
C VAL A 617 11.71 9.49 -40.45
N LYS A 618 11.36 10.77 -40.67
CA LYS A 618 10.61 11.17 -41.87
C LYS A 618 11.39 10.88 -43.15
N ALA A 619 12.67 11.23 -43.20
CA ALA A 619 13.54 10.94 -44.34
C ALA A 619 13.64 9.42 -44.61
N TYR A 620 13.75 8.62 -43.55
CA TYR A 620 13.71 7.16 -43.65
C TYR A 620 12.39 6.65 -44.22
N LEU A 621 11.23 7.08 -43.70
CA LEU A 621 9.92 6.65 -44.17
C LEU A 621 9.66 7.09 -45.62
N ASP A 622 10.03 8.31 -45.98
CA ASP A 622 9.92 8.83 -47.35
C ASP A 622 10.79 8.01 -48.31
N CYS A 623 12.00 7.62 -47.90
CA CYS A 623 12.89 6.74 -48.66
C CYS A 623 12.31 5.32 -48.81
N VAL A 624 11.87 4.70 -47.71
CA VAL A 624 11.30 3.33 -47.70
C VAL A 624 10.02 3.25 -48.52
N SER A 625 9.21 4.31 -48.54
CA SER A 625 7.99 4.37 -49.36
C SER A 625 8.25 4.33 -50.87
N LYS A 626 9.45 4.74 -51.29
CA LYS A 626 9.89 4.77 -52.70
C LYS A 626 10.75 3.58 -53.08
N ALA A 627 11.28 2.85 -52.09
CA ALA A 627 12.12 1.69 -52.30
C ALA A 627 11.33 0.52 -52.89
N ARG A 628 11.80 0.00 -54.03
CA ARG A 628 11.19 -1.10 -54.79
C ARG A 628 11.73 -2.47 -54.35
N ASN A 629 12.89 -2.51 -53.71
CA ASN A 629 13.53 -3.75 -53.29
C ASN A 629 14.17 -3.63 -51.89
N GLU A 630 14.57 -4.77 -51.34
CA GLU A 630 15.16 -4.85 -50.00
C GLU A 630 16.55 -4.19 -49.89
N LYS A 631 17.29 -4.08 -51.01
CA LYS A 631 18.60 -3.42 -51.04
C LYS A 631 18.43 -1.91 -50.85
N GLU A 632 17.49 -1.30 -51.57
CA GLU A 632 17.13 0.11 -51.43
C GLU A 632 16.60 0.43 -50.03
N LYS A 633 15.80 -0.46 -49.43
CA LYS A 633 15.35 -0.31 -48.03
C LYS A 633 16.52 -0.31 -47.05
N LYS A 634 17.51 -1.19 -47.24
CA LYS A 634 18.75 -1.20 -46.43
C LYS A 634 19.58 0.08 -46.59
N GLU A 635 19.57 0.69 -47.77
CA GLU A 635 20.23 2.00 -47.94
C GLU A 635 19.48 3.12 -47.21
N CYS A 636 18.14 3.07 -47.18
CA CYS A 636 17.34 3.99 -46.38
C CYS A 636 17.68 3.91 -44.88
N GLU A 637 18.04 2.73 -44.36
CA GLU A 637 18.40 2.56 -42.93
C GLU A 637 19.60 3.41 -42.50
N LYS A 638 20.46 3.84 -43.44
CA LYS A 638 21.59 4.77 -43.18
C LYS A 638 21.11 6.17 -42.80
N LEU A 639 19.86 6.52 -43.12
CA LEU A 639 19.22 7.79 -42.76
C LEU A 639 18.76 7.83 -41.30
N LEU A 640 18.69 6.67 -40.62
CA LEU A 640 18.28 6.57 -39.22
C LEU A 640 19.45 6.74 -38.27
N THR A 641 19.42 7.80 -37.47
CA THR A 641 20.31 7.95 -36.30
C THR A 641 19.97 6.92 -35.22
N PRO A 642 20.91 6.59 -34.30
CA PRO A 642 20.63 5.69 -33.17
C PRO A 642 19.42 6.12 -32.34
N GLU A 643 19.24 7.43 -32.13
CA GLU A 643 18.12 8.02 -31.41
C GLU A 643 16.81 7.92 -32.22
N ALA A 644 16.88 8.08 -33.54
CA ALA A 644 15.74 7.88 -34.43
C ALA A 644 15.27 6.42 -34.45
N ARG A 645 16.21 5.46 -34.44
CA ARG A 645 15.90 4.03 -34.27
C ARG A 645 15.19 3.77 -32.94
N LYS A 646 15.68 4.34 -31.82
CA LYS A 646 15.04 4.23 -30.50
C LYS A 646 13.61 4.83 -30.50
N PHE A 647 13.42 5.98 -31.14
CA PHE A 647 12.12 6.64 -31.23
C PHE A 647 11.13 5.86 -32.10
N LEU A 648 11.57 5.39 -33.27
CA LEU A 648 10.78 4.57 -34.18
C LEU A 648 10.35 3.25 -33.50
N ALA A 649 11.25 2.59 -32.76
CA ALA A 649 10.92 1.40 -31.99
C ALA A 649 9.83 1.65 -30.92
N LYS A 650 9.85 2.81 -30.24
CA LYS A 650 8.79 3.19 -29.28
C LYS A 650 7.44 3.44 -29.95
N GLN A 651 7.44 4.10 -31.12
CA GLN A 651 6.21 4.32 -31.88
C GLN A 651 5.56 3.00 -32.30
N VAL A 652 6.36 2.04 -32.75
CA VAL A 652 5.87 0.72 -33.14
C VAL A 652 5.36 -0.08 -31.95
N LEU A 653 6.03 -0.04 -30.79
CA LEU A 653 5.50 -0.70 -29.59
C LEU A 653 4.12 -0.16 -29.21
N ASN A 654 3.90 1.15 -29.29
CA ASN A 654 2.58 1.76 -29.02
C ASN A 654 1.53 1.39 -30.10
N CYS A 655 1.97 1.24 -31.36
CA CYS A 655 1.12 0.74 -32.46
C CYS A 655 0.69 -0.72 -32.19
N LEU A 656 1.63 -1.58 -31.82
CA LEU A 656 1.38 -3.00 -31.51
C LEU A 656 0.48 -3.17 -30.28
N GLU A 657 0.62 -2.33 -29.26
CA GLU A 657 -0.26 -2.34 -28.07
C GLU A 657 -1.72 -2.01 -28.39
N LYS A 658 -1.97 -1.25 -29.47
CA LYS A 658 -3.31 -0.85 -29.91
C LYS A 658 -3.88 -1.73 -31.00
N ALA A 659 -3.07 -2.60 -31.60
CA ALA A 659 -3.48 -3.47 -32.69
C ALA A 659 -4.38 -4.59 -32.15
N GLY A 660 -5.61 -4.69 -32.66
CA GLY A 660 -6.60 -5.69 -32.28
C GLY A 660 -6.50 -7.00 -33.08
N ASN A 661 -5.77 -7.01 -34.18
CA ASN A 661 -5.64 -8.18 -35.06
C ASN A 661 -4.24 -8.30 -35.69
N GLU A 662 -3.99 -9.42 -36.37
CA GLU A 662 -2.68 -9.72 -36.97
C GLU A 662 -2.35 -8.82 -38.18
N GLU A 663 -3.36 -8.31 -38.90
CA GLU A 663 -3.16 -7.41 -40.04
C GLU A 663 -2.68 -6.02 -39.59
N GLU A 664 -3.27 -5.48 -38.53
CA GLU A 664 -2.83 -4.24 -37.89
C GLU A 664 -1.40 -4.37 -37.32
N ARG A 665 -1.07 -5.54 -36.74
CA ARG A 665 0.30 -5.83 -36.28
C ARG A 665 1.29 -5.89 -37.44
N LYS A 666 0.92 -6.53 -38.56
CA LYS A 666 1.73 -6.53 -39.80
C LYS A 666 1.90 -5.12 -40.36
N ALA A 667 0.87 -4.29 -40.30
CA ALA A 667 0.93 -2.88 -40.72
C ALA A 667 1.91 -2.07 -39.86
N CYS A 668 1.93 -2.28 -38.53
CA CYS A 668 2.88 -1.61 -37.62
C CYS A 668 4.35 -1.96 -37.93
N LEU A 669 4.63 -3.14 -38.49
CA LEU A 669 5.98 -3.64 -38.75
C LEU A 669 6.46 -3.38 -40.20
N LYS A 670 5.56 -3.16 -41.15
CA LYS A 670 5.81 -3.14 -42.61
C LYS A 670 6.96 -2.24 -43.08
N ASN A 671 7.23 -1.14 -42.38
CA ASN A 671 8.22 -0.12 -42.76
C ASN A 671 9.45 -0.08 -41.85
N LEU A 672 9.67 -1.08 -40.99
CA LEU A 672 10.81 -1.08 -40.06
C LEU A 672 12.05 -1.78 -40.62
N PRO A 673 13.26 -1.35 -40.21
CA PRO A 673 14.50 -2.12 -40.42
C PRO A 673 14.36 -3.51 -39.80
N LYS A 674 14.88 -4.55 -40.47
CA LYS A 674 14.70 -5.95 -40.02
C LYS A 674 15.27 -6.21 -38.62
N ASP A 675 16.44 -5.64 -38.33
CA ASP A 675 17.06 -5.69 -36.99
C ASP A 675 16.19 -5.01 -35.93
N LEU A 676 15.50 -3.92 -36.30
CA LEU A 676 14.61 -3.18 -35.42
C LEU A 676 13.30 -3.95 -35.17
N GLN A 677 12.74 -4.59 -36.21
CA GLN A 677 11.56 -5.46 -36.07
C GLN A 677 11.85 -6.58 -35.08
N GLU A 678 12.97 -7.26 -35.25
CA GLU A 678 13.42 -8.34 -34.39
C GLU A 678 13.59 -7.87 -32.93
N ASN A 679 14.19 -6.69 -32.73
CA ASN A 679 14.34 -6.09 -31.40
C ASN A 679 13.01 -5.70 -30.74
N VAL A 680 12.07 -5.14 -31.51
CA VAL A 680 10.74 -4.73 -31.05
C VAL A 680 9.90 -5.96 -30.67
N LEU A 681 9.89 -6.99 -31.53
CA LEU A 681 9.22 -8.26 -31.27
C LEU A 681 9.82 -8.97 -30.06
N ALA A 682 11.14 -8.94 -29.88
CA ALA A 682 11.80 -9.47 -28.69
C ALA A 682 11.39 -8.73 -27.41
N LYS A 683 11.24 -7.40 -27.45
CA LYS A 683 10.76 -6.60 -26.31
C LYS A 683 9.30 -6.87 -25.97
N GLU A 684 8.46 -7.05 -26.98
CA GLU A 684 7.05 -7.42 -26.82
C GLU A 684 6.91 -8.83 -26.21
N SER A 685 7.65 -9.80 -26.74
CA SER A 685 7.74 -11.17 -26.22
C SER A 685 8.24 -11.19 -24.76
N LEU A 686 9.27 -10.39 -24.43
CA LEU A 686 9.77 -10.22 -23.08
C LEU A 686 8.72 -9.60 -22.13
N LYS A 687 7.93 -8.63 -22.62
CA LYS A 687 6.83 -8.04 -21.87
C LYS A 687 5.75 -9.09 -21.58
N ALA A 688 5.30 -9.83 -22.59
CA ALA A 688 4.33 -10.92 -22.44
C ALA A 688 4.84 -12.01 -21.48
N TYR A 689 6.13 -12.34 -21.52
CA TYR A 689 6.77 -13.25 -20.58
C TYR A 689 6.72 -12.72 -19.13
N LYS A 690 7.06 -11.46 -18.90
CA LYS A 690 7.02 -10.83 -17.57
C LYS A 690 5.59 -10.76 -17.04
N ASP A 691 4.63 -10.42 -17.88
CA ASP A 691 3.21 -10.39 -17.54
C ASP A 691 2.72 -11.80 -17.18
N CYS A 692 3.07 -12.82 -17.97
CA CYS A 692 2.79 -14.23 -17.67
C CYS A 692 3.46 -14.69 -16.37
N LEU A 693 4.74 -14.36 -16.15
CA LEU A 693 5.45 -14.73 -14.92
C LEU A 693 4.85 -14.09 -13.67
N SER A 694 4.37 -12.85 -13.78
CA SER A 694 3.69 -12.18 -12.68
C SER A 694 2.39 -12.90 -12.26
N GLN A 695 1.80 -13.66 -13.19
CA GLN A 695 0.58 -14.44 -13.01
C GLN A 695 0.86 -15.91 -12.64
N ALA A 696 2.04 -16.45 -12.98
CA ALA A 696 2.42 -17.83 -12.75
C ALA A 696 2.60 -18.19 -11.26
N ARG A 697 2.03 -19.32 -10.83
CA ARG A 697 1.91 -19.74 -9.42
C ARG A 697 2.74 -20.95 -9.07
N ASN A 698 3.07 -21.75 -10.06
CA ASN A 698 3.87 -22.95 -9.92
C ASN A 698 4.99 -22.95 -10.99
N GLU A 699 5.94 -23.86 -10.82
CA GLU A 699 7.09 -23.94 -11.73
C GLU A 699 6.70 -24.41 -13.14
N GLU A 700 5.56 -25.10 -13.27
CA GLU A 700 5.04 -25.58 -14.55
C GLU A 700 4.46 -24.44 -15.41
N GLU A 701 3.66 -23.54 -14.81
CA GLU A 701 3.18 -22.31 -15.43
C GLU A 701 4.34 -21.37 -15.77
N ARG A 702 5.37 -21.30 -14.92
CA ARG A 702 6.59 -20.54 -15.22
C ARG A 702 7.33 -21.11 -16.44
N ARG A 703 7.40 -22.44 -16.56
CA ARG A 703 7.94 -23.12 -17.76
C ARG A 703 7.07 -22.90 -18.99
N ALA A 704 5.75 -22.80 -18.83
CA ALA A 704 4.84 -22.42 -19.91
C ALA A 704 5.09 -20.97 -20.36
N CYS A 705 5.32 -20.03 -19.44
CA CYS A 705 5.71 -18.67 -19.76
C CYS A 705 7.04 -18.62 -20.55
N GLU A 706 8.02 -19.46 -20.23
CA GLU A 706 9.30 -19.53 -20.97
C GLU A 706 9.12 -19.89 -22.46
N LYS A 707 7.96 -20.45 -22.87
CA LYS A 707 7.60 -20.69 -24.28
C LYS A 707 7.16 -19.42 -25.02
N LEU A 708 6.79 -18.36 -24.30
CA LEU A 708 6.47 -17.05 -24.88
C LEU A 708 7.72 -16.28 -25.32
N LEU A 709 8.89 -16.66 -24.82
CA LEU A 709 10.15 -16.01 -25.13
C LEU A 709 10.71 -16.48 -26.48
N THR A 710 10.84 -15.55 -27.42
CA THR A 710 11.66 -15.75 -28.63
C THR A 710 13.14 -15.89 -28.26
N PRO A 711 13.99 -16.50 -29.13
CA PRO A 711 15.43 -16.60 -28.88
C PRO A 711 16.09 -15.25 -28.57
N GLU A 712 15.65 -14.19 -29.22
CA GLU A 712 16.12 -12.82 -29.03
C GLU A 712 15.61 -12.22 -27.71
N ALA A 713 14.37 -12.51 -27.32
CA ALA A 713 13.84 -12.13 -26.01
C ALA A 713 14.59 -12.83 -24.86
N ARG A 714 15.02 -14.09 -25.06
CA ARG A 714 15.86 -14.81 -24.09
C ARG A 714 17.22 -14.14 -23.90
N LYS A 715 17.87 -13.69 -24.99
CA LYS A 715 19.13 -12.92 -24.92
C LYS A 715 18.95 -11.61 -24.15
N LEU A 716 17.83 -10.90 -24.35
CA LEU A 716 17.50 -9.68 -23.60
C LEU A 716 17.27 -9.97 -22.11
N LEU A 717 16.53 -11.03 -21.80
CA LEU A 717 16.28 -11.46 -20.43
C LEU A 717 17.58 -11.83 -19.71
N GLU A 718 18.47 -12.54 -20.39
CA GLU A 718 19.78 -12.92 -19.84
C GLU A 718 20.65 -11.69 -19.54
N GLN A 719 20.61 -10.65 -20.38
CA GLN A 719 21.28 -9.39 -20.09
C GLN A 719 20.67 -8.64 -18.89
N GLU A 720 19.34 -8.67 -18.70
CA GLU A 720 18.69 -8.11 -17.52
C GLU A 720 19.07 -8.87 -16.24
N VAL A 721 19.10 -10.20 -16.31
CA VAL A 721 19.55 -11.07 -15.23
C VAL A 721 21.00 -10.76 -14.86
N LYS A 722 21.91 -10.68 -15.84
CA LYS A 722 23.32 -10.32 -15.62
C LYS A 722 23.49 -8.96 -14.95
N LYS A 723 22.69 -7.96 -15.33
CA LYS A 723 22.69 -6.63 -14.68
C LYS A 723 22.18 -6.68 -13.25
N SER A 724 21.11 -7.43 -13.00
CA SER A 724 20.54 -7.60 -11.67
C SER A 724 21.51 -8.32 -10.73
N VAL A 725 22.18 -9.38 -11.22
CA VAL A 725 23.24 -10.08 -10.48
C VAL A 725 24.44 -9.16 -10.22
N LYS A 726 24.89 -8.38 -11.21
CA LYS A 726 25.98 -7.41 -11.02
C LYS A 726 25.64 -6.37 -9.94
N ALA A 727 24.43 -5.81 -9.97
CA ALA A 727 23.97 -4.87 -8.94
C ALA A 727 23.90 -5.49 -7.54
N TYR A 728 23.50 -6.77 -7.45
CA TYR A 728 23.53 -7.53 -6.22
C TYR A 728 24.97 -7.74 -5.71
N LEU A 729 25.90 -8.17 -6.58
CA LEU A 729 27.31 -8.37 -6.22
C LEU A 729 27.99 -7.06 -5.79
N ASP A 730 27.74 -5.96 -6.52
CA ASP A 730 28.25 -4.63 -6.17
C ASP A 730 27.71 -4.17 -4.80
N CYS A 731 26.45 -4.48 -4.48
CA CYS A 731 25.86 -4.19 -3.17
C CYS A 731 26.47 -5.07 -2.07
N VAL A 732 26.57 -6.39 -2.29
CA VAL A 732 27.12 -7.36 -1.33
C VAL A 732 28.58 -7.06 -1.02
N SER A 733 29.38 -6.66 -2.01
CA SER A 733 30.79 -6.27 -1.82
C SER A 733 30.98 -5.08 -0.88
N ARG A 734 29.95 -4.24 -0.72
CA ARG A 734 29.94 -3.06 0.16
C ARG A 734 29.24 -3.31 1.49
N ALA A 735 28.54 -4.44 1.63
CA ALA A 735 27.80 -4.80 2.83
C ALA A 735 28.77 -5.27 3.92
N ARG A 736 28.68 -4.65 5.10
CA ARG A 736 29.54 -4.93 6.27
C ARG A 736 28.99 -6.02 7.17
N ASN A 737 27.74 -6.45 6.96
CA ASN A 737 27.07 -7.46 7.77
C ASN A 737 26.00 -8.23 6.98
N GLU A 738 25.57 -9.36 7.54
CA GLU A 738 24.63 -10.28 6.90
C GLU A 738 23.22 -9.69 6.69
N LYS A 739 22.84 -8.67 7.49
CA LYS A 739 21.57 -7.94 7.29
C LYS A 739 21.65 -7.04 6.06
N GLU A 740 22.75 -6.33 5.85
CA GLU A 740 23.00 -5.54 4.65
C GLU A 740 23.06 -6.42 3.40
N LYS A 741 23.67 -7.61 3.49
CA LYS A 741 23.65 -8.59 2.39
C LYS A 741 22.22 -9.07 2.07
N LYS A 742 21.40 -9.34 3.09
CA LYS A 742 19.98 -9.68 2.92
C LYS A 742 19.16 -8.52 2.33
N GLU A 743 19.55 -7.27 2.59
CA GLU A 743 18.94 -6.13 1.91
C GLU A 743 19.35 -6.03 0.45
N CYS A 744 20.58 -6.39 0.10
CA CYS A 744 21.03 -6.48 -1.29
C CYS A 744 20.21 -7.48 -2.11
N GLU A 745 19.67 -8.56 -1.51
CA GLU A 745 18.81 -9.52 -2.21
C GLU A 745 17.55 -8.87 -2.82
N LYS A 746 17.12 -7.70 -2.31
CA LYS A 746 16.02 -6.91 -2.88
C LYS A 746 16.36 -6.35 -4.28
N LEU A 747 17.64 -6.29 -4.64
CA LEU A 747 18.13 -5.87 -5.97
C LEU A 747 18.06 -7.00 -7.02
N LEU A 748 17.85 -8.25 -6.58
CA LEU A 748 17.72 -9.39 -7.48
C LEU A 748 16.30 -9.50 -8.04
N THR A 749 16.17 -9.54 -9.36
CA THR A 749 14.91 -9.92 -10.00
C THR A 749 14.58 -11.39 -9.71
N PRO A 750 13.30 -11.80 -9.78
CA PRO A 750 12.93 -13.21 -9.60
C PRO A 750 13.71 -14.18 -10.49
N GLU A 751 14.02 -13.77 -11.72
CA GLU A 751 14.78 -14.54 -12.70
C GLU A 751 16.27 -14.58 -12.34
N ALA A 752 16.82 -13.48 -11.81
CA ALA A 752 18.19 -13.44 -11.30
C ALA A 752 18.37 -14.32 -10.06
N ARG A 753 17.36 -14.39 -9.18
CA ARG A 753 17.34 -15.33 -8.06
C ARG A 753 17.30 -16.78 -8.53
N LYS A 754 16.47 -17.09 -9.55
CA LYS A 754 16.39 -18.43 -10.16
C LYS A 754 17.72 -18.81 -10.82
N PHE A 755 18.38 -17.86 -11.49
CA PHE A 755 19.70 -18.05 -12.10
C PHE A 755 20.76 -18.37 -11.04
N LEU A 756 20.84 -17.58 -9.96
CA LEU A 756 21.76 -17.83 -8.84
C LEU A 756 21.47 -19.15 -8.12
N ALA A 757 20.20 -19.53 -7.95
CA ALA A 757 19.82 -20.81 -7.37
C ALA A 757 20.28 -22.02 -8.22
N LYS A 758 20.18 -21.92 -9.55
CA LYS A 758 20.69 -22.95 -10.48
C LYS A 758 22.22 -23.04 -10.44
N GLU A 759 22.91 -21.91 -10.40
CA GLU A 759 24.38 -21.87 -10.23
C GLU A 759 24.81 -22.51 -8.91
N LEU A 760 24.11 -22.23 -7.80
CA LEU A 760 24.36 -22.85 -6.51
C LEU A 760 24.15 -24.36 -6.57
N GLN A 761 23.05 -24.84 -7.17
CA GLN A 761 22.82 -26.28 -7.35
C GLN A 761 23.88 -26.96 -8.20
N GLN A 762 24.39 -26.29 -9.25
CA GLN A 762 25.49 -26.80 -10.06
C GLN A 762 26.81 -26.83 -9.28
N LYS A 763 27.11 -25.81 -8.47
CA LYS A 763 28.28 -25.79 -7.59
C LYS A 763 28.18 -26.86 -6.51
N ASP A 764 27.03 -27.03 -5.87
CA ASP A 764 26.80 -28.09 -4.88
C ASP A 764 26.97 -29.49 -5.51
N LYS A 765 26.53 -29.66 -6.75
CA LYS A 765 26.76 -30.91 -7.51
C LYS A 765 28.25 -31.10 -7.79
N ALA A 766 28.95 -30.07 -8.26
CA ALA A 766 30.39 -30.13 -8.52
C ALA A 766 31.22 -30.37 -7.24
N ILE A 767 30.82 -29.78 -6.10
CA ILE A 767 31.42 -30.02 -4.78
C ILE A 767 31.16 -31.46 -4.35
N LYS A 768 29.93 -31.98 -4.49
CA LYS A 768 29.61 -33.38 -4.18
C LYS A 768 30.37 -34.36 -5.07
N ASP A 769 30.55 -34.05 -6.34
CA ASP A 769 31.30 -34.88 -7.29
C ASP A 769 32.81 -34.81 -6.97
N CYS A 770 33.36 -33.65 -6.58
CA CYS A 770 34.73 -33.53 -6.07
C CYS A 770 34.94 -34.31 -4.77
N LEU A 771 34.04 -34.17 -3.79
CA LEU A 771 34.14 -34.88 -2.50
C LEU A 771 33.99 -36.39 -2.65
N LYS A 772 33.23 -36.87 -3.66
CA LYS A 772 33.15 -38.29 -4.00
C LYS A 772 34.47 -38.84 -4.54
N ASN A 773 35.24 -38.01 -5.24
CA ASN A 773 36.50 -38.40 -5.88
C ASN A 773 37.75 -38.06 -5.04
N ALA A 774 37.58 -37.37 -3.90
CA ALA A 774 38.66 -37.03 -2.98
C ALA A 774 39.02 -38.20 -2.04
N ASP A 775 40.32 -38.36 -1.77
CA ASP A 775 40.85 -39.34 -0.81
C ASP A 775 40.24 -39.11 0.58
N PRO A 776 39.92 -40.16 1.36
CA PRO A 776 39.29 -40.02 2.68
C PRO A 776 40.03 -39.08 3.64
N ASN A 777 41.35 -38.93 3.52
CA ASN A 777 42.15 -38.05 4.36
C ASN A 777 42.08 -36.56 3.94
N ASP A 778 41.69 -36.26 2.70
CA ASP A 778 41.63 -34.90 2.12
C ASP A 778 40.20 -34.31 2.12
N ARG A 779 39.23 -35.01 2.73
CA ARG A 779 37.81 -34.61 2.74
C ARG A 779 37.45 -33.54 3.77
N ALA A 780 38.27 -33.35 4.80
CA ALA A 780 38.06 -32.35 5.86
C ALA A 780 38.57 -30.98 5.40
#